data_AF-A0AAN6USH8-F1
#
_entry.id   AF-A0AAN6USH8-F1
#
_cell.length_a   1.000
_cell.length_b   1.000
_cell.length_c   1.000
_cell.angle_alpha   90.00
_cell.angle_beta   90.00
_cell.angle_gamma   90.00
#
_symmetry.space_group_name_H-M   'P 1'
#
loop_
_entity.id
_entity.type
_entity.pdbx_description
1 polymer ?
#
loop_
_entity_poly.entity_id
_entity_poly.type
_entity_poly.pdbx_seq_one_letter_code
_entity_poly.pdbx_strand_id
1 'polypeptide(L)'
;MTPRRSRDGTLSSALLLVANILIPAAILVFATGFFPYKPLLSGLASYSAASEYGDPPAPPFDKLVFMVIDALRSDFVYAPDSGFEFTQSLIRNGVALPFTAHATSPTVTMPRLKAITTGSSPSFLDVVLNLDEADESSSLASQDTWLAQMKAKGTGKLLMYGDDTWLKLFPGTFDRADGTTSFFVSDFTEVDTNVTRHIAAELKNDDWNTMVLHYLGLDHIGHKGGPRSPHMLVKQREMDAIVREIYTAIESEDHLRSTLFVVCGDHGMNEAGNHGASSAGETSPALVFMSPKLRELGSTLQSPVPEDESFQYYSTVEQSDLAPTLAALLGFPVPKNNLGALIPDFLPFWPNKRDQIQLLMRNARQILDIVIAVFGQLESEAGTEALAHSNSDYQELARGWQDLSASYDKSVDGEDNPELIPSITKWLQTSQSVLGSMASNYDMPRMFLGQAAALLALVAAVTAAAWGVDDKAASLVPLSGMLLAYGAMMFASSYVEEEHHFWYWATTAWLAYIGLRGFKRGNHSAVLQTLSTTAMLAATRIIRSWNQTGQKFAGEPDIVKTYLHTNPTLLWCLIGATYFWVHQNLIASLSGLPVWLGFTVSTGMVLAAFTFKVAFTLEDAPELVTEFARRLLQLNFSQGASADLVSRARAVFIGLALLTVCTVLFMLSRRHRFLGRPGPSTLLTIYTLLALTQSRTPSVPLYLLFNTQLLALASHVPVLSPAELSTTLVLLQHAAFFAAGGSNSIASVDLASAYNGVARFAALPVGALAFVSNWAGPIWWSLAGVVVLGRKRADMQRTGVVGGKAGDLFRGHVAVRTVFVAGGVVAVMAACTVLRTHLFVWTVFSPKYLYCAAWSLGQHLVVDVGVAGVVYWLGALEARG
;
A
#
# COMPACT_ATOMS: atom_id res chain seq x y z
N MET A 1 -60.62 -1.10 2.25
CA MET A 1 -59.30 -0.42 2.17
C MET A 1 -58.22 -1.49 2.09
N THR A 2 -57.54 -1.54 0.95
CA THR A 2 -56.59 -2.57 0.52
C THR A 2 -55.20 -2.43 1.15
N PRO A 3 -54.39 -3.52 1.14
CA PRO A 3 -53.08 -3.59 1.79
C PRO A 3 -52.02 -2.85 0.96
N ARG A 4 -51.78 -1.56 1.24
CA ARG A 4 -50.63 -0.83 0.65
C ARG A 4 -49.30 -1.22 1.29
N ARG A 5 -49.28 -1.51 2.60
CA ARG A 5 -48.03 -1.70 3.38
C ARG A 5 -47.21 -2.96 3.08
N SER A 6 -47.78 -4.04 2.53
CA SER A 6 -47.00 -5.24 2.21
C SER A 6 -46.20 -5.09 0.91
N ARG A 7 -46.65 -4.24 -0.02
CA ARG A 7 -45.94 -3.95 -1.29
C ARG A 7 -44.70 -3.08 -1.08
N ASP A 8 -44.77 -2.10 -0.19
CA ASP A 8 -43.67 -1.17 0.10
C ASP A 8 -42.46 -1.91 0.72
N GLY A 9 -42.74 -2.86 1.62
CA GLY A 9 -41.72 -3.69 2.27
C GLY A 9 -41.00 -4.64 1.31
N THR A 10 -41.70 -5.27 0.36
CA THR A 10 -41.06 -6.14 -0.66
C THR A 10 -40.28 -5.33 -1.69
N LEU A 11 -40.79 -4.17 -2.10
CA LEU A 11 -40.15 -3.31 -3.08
C LEU A 11 -38.86 -2.69 -2.54
N SER A 12 -38.87 -2.21 -1.28
CA SER A 12 -37.65 -1.73 -0.63
C SER A 12 -36.57 -2.84 -0.53
N SER A 13 -36.94 -4.14 -0.46
CA SER A 13 -35.96 -5.23 -0.36
C SER A 13 -35.28 -5.43 -1.68
N ALA A 14 -36.10 -5.45 -2.75
CA ALA A 14 -35.61 -5.58 -4.11
C ALA A 14 -34.69 -4.41 -4.45
N LEU A 15 -35.06 -3.17 -4.11
CA LEU A 15 -34.23 -2.00 -4.33
C LEU A 15 -32.91 -2.03 -3.54
N LEU A 16 -32.96 -2.47 -2.28
CA LEU A 16 -31.75 -2.62 -1.47
C LEU A 16 -30.81 -3.68 -2.06
N LEU A 17 -31.36 -4.80 -2.53
CA LEU A 17 -30.59 -5.84 -3.22
C LEU A 17 -29.98 -5.32 -4.52
N VAL A 18 -30.78 -4.62 -5.34
CA VAL A 18 -30.30 -3.99 -6.59
C VAL A 18 -29.17 -3.02 -6.31
N ALA A 19 -29.29 -2.16 -5.29
CA ALA A 19 -28.21 -1.23 -4.90
C ALA A 19 -26.92 -1.99 -4.55
N ASN A 20 -27.02 -3.03 -3.73
CA ASN A 20 -25.87 -3.82 -3.30
C ASN A 20 -25.24 -4.69 -4.41
N ILE A 21 -25.96 -4.98 -5.51
CA ILE A 21 -25.41 -5.61 -6.72
C ILE A 21 -24.79 -4.57 -7.67
N LEU A 22 -25.39 -3.39 -7.78
CA LEU A 22 -24.90 -2.33 -8.66
C LEU A 22 -23.61 -1.69 -8.14
N ILE A 23 -23.40 -1.60 -6.83
CA ILE A 23 -22.14 -1.10 -6.24
C ILE A 23 -20.90 -1.84 -6.78
N PRO A 24 -20.79 -3.19 -6.67
CA PRO A 24 -19.64 -3.91 -7.21
C PRO A 24 -19.54 -3.82 -8.73
N ALA A 25 -20.67 -3.89 -9.44
CA ALA A 25 -20.66 -3.75 -10.90
C ALA A 25 -20.12 -2.38 -11.34
N ALA A 26 -20.54 -1.31 -10.67
CA ALA A 26 -20.06 0.05 -10.92
C ALA A 26 -18.54 0.17 -10.69
N ILE A 27 -18.04 -0.38 -9.58
CA ILE A 27 -16.62 -0.37 -9.23
C ILE A 27 -15.80 -1.16 -10.27
N LEU A 28 -16.23 -2.35 -10.66
CA LEU A 28 -15.47 -3.14 -11.63
C LEU A 28 -15.47 -2.49 -13.03
N VAL A 29 -16.62 -2.03 -13.51
CA VAL A 29 -16.72 -1.36 -14.82
C VAL A 29 -15.89 -0.07 -14.84
N PHE A 30 -15.98 0.76 -13.80
CA PHE A 30 -15.18 1.98 -13.71
C PHE A 30 -13.68 1.67 -13.68
N ALA A 31 -13.25 0.68 -12.89
CA ALA A 31 -11.84 0.28 -12.79
C ALA A 31 -11.25 -0.12 -14.15
N THR A 32 -12.00 -0.85 -14.97
CA THR A 32 -11.55 -1.26 -16.33
C THR A 32 -11.38 -0.11 -17.32
N GLY A 33 -11.90 1.08 -17.02
CA GLY A 33 -11.62 2.28 -17.80
C GLY A 33 -10.68 3.26 -17.12
N PHE A 34 -10.63 3.25 -15.79
CA PHE A 34 -9.77 4.11 -15.00
C PHE A 34 -8.31 3.62 -14.94
N PHE A 35 -8.05 2.32 -15.01
CA PHE A 35 -6.69 1.76 -15.04
C PHE A 35 -6.36 1.26 -16.46
N PRO A 36 -5.62 2.04 -17.28
CA PRO A 36 -5.36 1.68 -18.67
C PRO A 36 -4.31 0.58 -18.81
N TYR A 37 -4.45 -0.23 -19.86
CA TYR A 37 -3.46 -1.24 -20.26
C TYR A 37 -2.48 -0.64 -21.28
N LYS A 38 -1.17 -0.75 -21.02
CA LYS A 38 -0.14 -0.26 -21.95
C LYS A 38 0.16 -1.32 -23.02
N PRO A 39 0.06 -1.01 -24.32
CA PRO A 39 0.53 -1.92 -25.37
C PRO A 39 2.05 -2.05 -25.28
N LEU A 40 2.55 -3.28 -25.15
CA LEU A 40 3.99 -3.58 -25.13
C LEU A 40 4.44 -4.13 -26.48
N LEU A 41 5.57 -3.63 -26.98
CA LEU A 41 6.25 -4.21 -28.13
C LEU A 41 6.84 -5.58 -27.76
N SER A 42 6.64 -6.58 -28.61
CA SER A 42 7.05 -7.97 -28.36
C SER A 42 8.48 -8.27 -28.82
N GLY A 43 9.14 -9.19 -28.11
CA GLY A 43 10.47 -9.73 -28.47
C GLY A 43 11.64 -8.83 -28.06
N LEU A 44 12.86 -9.36 -28.13
CA LEU A 44 14.08 -8.63 -27.77
C LEU A 44 14.47 -7.61 -28.84
N ALA A 45 15.01 -6.47 -28.42
CA ALA A 45 15.66 -5.51 -29.29
C ALA A 45 16.88 -6.14 -29.95
N SER A 46 17.11 -5.76 -31.20
CA SER A 46 18.29 -6.11 -31.98
C SER A 46 18.84 -4.82 -32.56
N TYR A 47 20.17 -4.70 -32.68
CA TYR A 47 20.73 -3.79 -33.67
C TYR A 47 20.19 -4.28 -35.03
N SER A 48 19.38 -3.49 -35.71
CA SER A 48 18.70 -3.90 -36.95
C SER A 48 19.66 -4.59 -37.94
N ALA A 49 19.14 -5.53 -38.74
CA ALA A 49 19.93 -6.28 -39.73
C ALA A 49 20.43 -5.43 -40.93
N ALA A 50 20.28 -4.11 -40.89
CA ALA A 50 20.86 -3.16 -41.83
C ALA A 50 21.25 -1.89 -41.07
N SER A 51 22.50 -1.48 -41.25
CA SER A 51 23.25 -0.40 -40.61
C SER A 51 22.66 1.01 -40.83
N GLU A 52 21.44 1.31 -40.36
CA GLU A 52 20.82 2.63 -40.54
C GLU A 52 21.73 3.77 -40.05
N TYR A 53 22.51 3.51 -39.00
CA TYR A 53 23.48 4.46 -38.45
C TYR A 53 24.92 3.91 -38.37
N GLY A 54 25.27 2.84 -39.10
CA GLY A 54 26.58 2.16 -39.00
C GLY A 54 26.72 1.16 -37.85
N ASP A 55 27.93 0.61 -37.62
CA ASP A 55 28.22 -0.31 -36.52
C ASP A 55 28.21 0.39 -35.16
N PRO A 56 27.72 -0.25 -34.06
CA PRO A 56 27.75 0.36 -32.73
C PRO A 56 29.17 0.74 -32.31
N PRO A 57 29.37 1.89 -31.63
CA PRO A 57 30.64 2.23 -31.02
C PRO A 57 31.07 1.18 -29.98
N ALA A 58 32.37 1.02 -29.79
CA ALA A 58 32.88 0.08 -28.79
C ALA A 58 32.47 0.51 -27.38
N PRO A 59 31.95 -0.40 -26.54
CA PRO A 59 31.53 -0.06 -25.19
C PRO A 59 32.74 0.15 -24.26
N PRO A 60 32.70 1.12 -23.33
CA PRO A 60 33.77 1.34 -22.36
C PRO A 60 33.88 0.24 -21.29
N PHE A 61 32.83 -0.56 -21.07
CA PHE A 61 32.78 -1.62 -20.06
C PHE A 61 32.31 -2.96 -20.65
N ASP A 62 32.70 -4.06 -20.01
CA ASP A 62 32.37 -5.43 -20.42
C ASP A 62 31.66 -6.24 -19.32
N LYS A 63 31.87 -5.87 -18.05
CA LYS A 63 31.20 -6.43 -16.87
C LYS A 63 30.37 -5.38 -16.11
N LEU A 64 29.32 -5.85 -15.43
CA LEU A 64 28.44 -5.03 -14.60
C LEU A 64 28.28 -5.64 -13.20
N VAL A 65 28.51 -4.84 -12.16
CA VAL A 65 27.97 -5.09 -10.82
C VAL A 65 26.84 -4.09 -10.59
N PHE A 66 25.63 -4.59 -10.37
CA PHE A 66 24.43 -3.78 -10.18
C PHE A 66 23.87 -4.03 -8.77
N MET A 67 24.18 -3.12 -7.84
CA MET A 67 23.79 -3.22 -6.44
C MET A 67 22.60 -2.31 -6.17
N VAL A 68 21.45 -2.92 -5.90
CA VAL A 68 20.24 -2.24 -5.44
C VAL A 68 20.20 -2.29 -3.92
N ILE A 69 20.02 -1.14 -3.29
CA ILE A 69 19.78 -1.03 -1.85
C ILE A 69 18.37 -0.47 -1.68
N ASP A 70 17.46 -1.28 -1.16
CA ASP A 70 16.04 -0.94 -1.01
C ASP A 70 15.87 0.27 -0.08
N ALA A 71 15.02 1.22 -0.50
CA ALA A 71 14.76 2.49 0.15
C ALA A 71 16.00 3.38 0.40
N LEU A 72 17.03 3.31 -0.46
CA LEU A 72 18.24 4.15 -0.39
C LEU A 72 17.96 5.60 -0.78
N ARG A 73 17.42 6.37 0.17
CA ARG A 73 17.18 7.82 0.04
C ARG A 73 18.49 8.59 -0.20
N SER A 74 18.45 9.65 -1.00
CA SER A 74 19.66 10.37 -1.44
C SER A 74 20.50 10.97 -0.30
N ASP A 75 19.87 11.46 0.75
CA ASP A 75 20.54 11.99 1.94
C ASP A 75 21.39 10.93 2.64
N PHE A 76 20.97 9.66 2.60
CA PHE A 76 21.74 8.55 3.17
C PHE A 76 23.10 8.35 2.52
N VAL A 77 23.34 8.88 1.31
CA VAL A 77 24.62 8.76 0.61
C VAL A 77 25.36 10.10 0.54
N TYR A 78 24.64 11.20 0.29
CA TYR A 78 25.27 12.47 -0.10
C TYR A 78 25.37 13.51 1.02
N ALA A 79 24.55 13.40 2.07
CA ALA A 79 24.52 14.37 3.16
C ALA A 79 25.74 14.24 4.10
N PRO A 80 26.05 15.26 4.91
CA PRO A 80 27.24 15.25 5.77
C PRO A 80 27.19 14.23 6.93
N ASP A 81 26.01 13.81 7.35
CA ASP A 81 25.76 12.85 8.43
C ASP A 81 25.58 11.39 7.93
N SER A 82 25.78 11.17 6.63
CA SER A 82 25.72 9.87 5.97
C SER A 82 26.80 8.89 6.46
N GLY A 83 26.45 7.60 6.48
CA GLY A 83 27.39 6.49 6.69
C GLY A 83 28.22 6.10 5.46
N PHE A 84 27.98 6.71 4.28
CA PHE A 84 28.64 6.37 3.00
C PHE A 84 29.96 7.12 2.75
N GLU A 85 30.81 7.19 3.77
CA GLU A 85 32.03 7.99 3.74
C GLU A 85 33.01 7.57 2.62
N PHE A 86 33.13 6.27 2.32
CA PHE A 86 33.99 5.79 1.23
C PHE A 86 33.40 6.13 -0.14
N THR A 87 32.10 5.93 -0.33
CA THR A 87 31.42 6.31 -1.58
C THR A 87 31.58 7.80 -1.87
N GLN A 88 31.41 8.65 -0.85
CA GLN A 88 31.68 10.09 -0.95
C GLN A 88 33.14 10.39 -1.33
N SER A 89 34.10 9.58 -0.87
CA SER A 89 35.50 9.71 -1.27
C SER A 89 35.74 9.40 -2.74
N LEU A 90 35.03 8.40 -3.30
CA LEU A 90 35.12 8.07 -4.72
C LEU A 90 34.59 9.21 -5.60
N ILE A 91 33.51 9.88 -5.16
CA ILE A 91 32.95 11.06 -5.84
C ILE A 91 33.98 12.20 -5.85
N ARG A 92 34.59 12.52 -4.70
CA ARG A 92 35.65 13.55 -4.61
C ARG A 92 36.86 13.25 -5.49
N ASN A 93 37.22 11.97 -5.61
CA ASN A 93 38.37 11.51 -6.38
C ASN A 93 38.10 11.43 -7.90
N GLY A 94 36.88 11.73 -8.35
CA GLY A 94 36.50 11.70 -9.76
C GLY A 94 36.45 10.29 -10.37
N VAL A 95 36.25 9.28 -9.53
CA VAL A 95 36.10 7.86 -9.95
C VAL A 95 34.70 7.32 -9.66
N ALA A 96 33.79 8.21 -9.22
CA ALA A 96 32.37 7.96 -9.11
C ALA A 96 31.58 9.16 -9.64
N LEU A 97 30.47 8.90 -10.32
CA LEU A 97 29.55 9.88 -10.85
C LEU A 97 28.17 9.72 -10.17
N PRO A 98 27.79 10.64 -9.28
CA PRO A 98 26.53 10.60 -8.54
C PRO A 98 25.40 11.36 -9.26
N PHE A 99 24.17 10.89 -9.04
CA PHE A 99 22.92 11.48 -9.51
C PHE A 99 21.84 11.36 -8.44
N THR A 100 20.84 12.23 -8.49
CA THR A 100 19.58 12.01 -7.78
C THR A 100 18.64 11.28 -8.74
N ALA A 101 18.36 9.99 -8.51
CA ALA A 101 17.39 9.29 -9.36
C ALA A 101 15.97 9.70 -8.97
N HIS A 102 15.08 9.85 -9.96
CA HIS A 102 13.66 10.09 -9.74
C HIS A 102 12.88 8.77 -9.86
N ALA A 103 12.30 8.34 -8.74
CA ALA A 103 11.44 7.17 -8.65
C ALA A 103 9.97 7.59 -8.77
N THR A 104 9.43 7.54 -9.99
CA THR A 104 8.00 7.82 -10.22
C THR A 104 7.11 6.87 -9.41
N SER A 105 6.10 7.40 -8.74
CA SER A 105 5.16 6.60 -7.96
C SER A 105 4.33 5.62 -8.82
N PRO A 106 3.90 4.47 -8.28
CA PRO A 106 4.07 4.02 -6.89
C PRO A 106 5.52 3.58 -6.56
N THR A 107 6.05 4.11 -5.47
CA THR A 107 7.40 3.83 -4.96
C THR A 107 7.41 2.52 -4.15
N VAL A 108 7.08 1.42 -4.81
CA VAL A 108 7.07 0.06 -4.23
C VAL A 108 8.13 -0.77 -4.95
N THR A 109 8.88 -1.60 -4.21
CA THR A 109 10.04 -2.38 -4.69
C THR A 109 9.79 -3.05 -6.04
N MET A 110 8.84 -3.97 -6.14
CA MET A 110 8.66 -4.76 -7.38
C MET A 110 8.35 -3.90 -8.63
N PRO A 111 7.38 -2.95 -8.61
CA PRO A 111 7.17 -2.03 -9.73
C PRO A 111 8.38 -1.14 -10.07
N ARG A 112 9.25 -0.84 -9.09
CA ARG A 112 10.49 -0.07 -9.32
C ARG A 112 11.56 -0.94 -9.98
N LEU A 113 11.80 -2.16 -9.49
CA LEU A 113 12.70 -3.11 -10.13
C LEU A 113 12.32 -3.39 -11.59
N LYS A 114 11.02 -3.56 -11.86
CA LYS A 114 10.48 -3.69 -13.23
C LYS A 114 10.81 -2.46 -14.09
N ALA A 115 10.60 -1.26 -13.58
CA ALA A 115 10.89 -0.02 -14.32
C ALA A 115 12.38 0.20 -14.58
N ILE A 116 13.24 -0.05 -13.60
CA ILE A 116 14.71 0.09 -13.72
C ILE A 116 15.27 -0.89 -14.75
N THR A 117 14.67 -2.08 -14.87
CA THR A 117 15.14 -3.13 -15.77
C THR A 117 14.62 -3.02 -17.19
N THR A 118 13.39 -2.56 -17.38
CA THR A 118 12.79 -2.36 -18.70
C THR A 118 13.02 -0.96 -19.27
N GLY A 119 13.29 0.03 -18.42
CA GLY A 119 13.28 1.45 -18.79
C GLY A 119 11.87 2.04 -18.89
N SER A 120 10.83 1.36 -18.41
CA SER A 120 9.43 1.80 -18.52
C SER A 120 8.91 2.52 -17.26
N SER A 121 7.82 3.27 -17.34
CA SER A 121 7.14 3.82 -16.15
C SER A 121 6.29 2.76 -15.44
N PRO A 122 6.23 2.75 -14.09
CA PRO A 122 5.45 1.76 -13.33
C PRO A 122 3.97 1.81 -13.71
N SER A 123 3.28 0.69 -13.54
CA SER A 123 1.82 0.67 -13.52
C SER A 123 1.30 0.54 -12.09
N PHE A 124 0.28 1.31 -11.75
CA PHE A 124 -0.47 1.12 -10.51
C PHE A 124 -1.12 -0.28 -10.44
N LEU A 125 -1.45 -0.85 -11.61
CA LEU A 125 -1.95 -2.23 -11.69
C LEU A 125 -0.88 -3.25 -11.27
N ASP A 126 0.40 -2.97 -11.52
CA ASP A 126 1.49 -3.85 -11.06
C ASP A 126 1.42 -3.98 -9.52
N VAL A 127 1.21 -2.89 -8.77
CA VAL A 127 1.07 -2.95 -7.30
C VAL A 127 -0.09 -3.86 -6.86
N VAL A 128 -1.23 -3.81 -7.57
CA VAL A 128 -2.41 -4.61 -7.23
C VAL A 128 -2.20 -6.09 -7.56
N LEU A 129 -1.60 -6.39 -8.71
CA LEU A 129 -1.30 -7.77 -9.13
C LEU A 129 -0.17 -8.37 -8.29
N ASN A 130 0.77 -7.56 -7.80
CA ASN A 130 1.87 -8.01 -6.95
C ASN A 130 1.44 -8.43 -5.53
N LEU A 131 0.23 -8.06 -5.09
CA LEU A 131 -0.35 -8.64 -3.87
C LEU A 131 -0.71 -10.12 -4.05
N ASP A 132 -0.67 -10.64 -5.27
CA ASP A 132 -0.81 -12.05 -5.62
C ASP A 132 0.55 -12.63 -6.07
N GLU A 133 1.43 -13.01 -5.13
CA GLU A 133 2.73 -13.62 -5.46
C GLU A 133 2.64 -14.96 -6.22
N ALA A 134 1.43 -15.54 -6.37
CA ALA A 134 1.21 -16.76 -7.14
C ALA A 134 0.89 -16.48 -8.62
N ASP A 135 0.70 -15.22 -9.00
CA ASP A 135 0.35 -14.85 -10.36
C ASP A 135 1.62 -14.58 -11.20
N GLU A 136 1.83 -15.42 -12.22
CA GLU A 136 2.89 -15.24 -13.23
C GLU A 136 2.62 -14.01 -14.12
N SER A 137 1.47 -13.33 -13.97
CA SER A 137 1.11 -12.14 -14.76
C SER A 137 2.04 -10.95 -14.58
N SER A 138 2.76 -10.87 -13.45
CA SER A 138 3.79 -9.85 -13.19
C SER A 138 5.17 -10.20 -13.74
N SER A 139 5.37 -11.42 -14.27
CA SER A 139 6.63 -11.90 -14.84
C SER A 139 7.09 -11.06 -16.03
N LEU A 140 8.41 -10.88 -16.14
CA LEU A 140 9.08 -10.22 -17.27
C LEU A 140 9.72 -11.22 -18.24
N ALA A 141 9.42 -12.52 -18.12
CA ALA A 141 9.98 -13.57 -18.97
C ALA A 141 9.85 -13.28 -20.48
N SER A 142 8.76 -12.62 -20.87
CA SER A 142 8.48 -12.25 -22.28
C SER A 142 8.79 -10.78 -22.61
N GLN A 143 9.34 -10.02 -21.67
CA GLN A 143 9.64 -8.60 -21.86
C GLN A 143 11.13 -8.36 -22.09
N ASP A 144 11.41 -7.35 -22.91
CA ASP A 144 12.78 -6.93 -23.16
C ASP A 144 13.30 -6.06 -22.01
N THR A 145 14.48 -6.41 -21.49
CA THR A 145 15.14 -5.77 -20.35
C THR A 145 16.64 -5.75 -20.56
N TRP A 146 17.37 -4.87 -19.87
CA TRP A 146 18.84 -4.90 -19.96
C TRP A 146 19.42 -6.23 -19.47
N LEU A 147 18.76 -6.94 -18.54
CA LEU A 147 19.14 -8.30 -18.14
C LEU A 147 18.98 -9.30 -19.29
N ALA A 148 17.84 -9.28 -19.98
CA ALA A 148 17.61 -10.14 -21.13
C ALA A 148 18.62 -9.86 -22.26
N GLN A 149 18.98 -8.60 -22.46
CA GLN A 149 20.00 -8.18 -23.42
C GLN A 149 21.41 -8.64 -23.02
N MET A 150 21.79 -8.51 -21.73
CA MET A 150 23.07 -9.02 -21.23
C MET A 150 23.17 -10.55 -21.33
N LYS A 151 22.06 -11.27 -21.11
CA LYS A 151 21.98 -12.71 -21.32
C LYS A 151 22.14 -13.07 -22.81
N ALA A 152 21.46 -12.35 -23.69
CA ALA A 152 21.54 -12.55 -25.14
C ALA A 152 22.93 -12.27 -25.72
N LYS A 153 23.71 -11.37 -25.08
CA LYS A 153 25.10 -11.06 -25.47
C LYS A 153 26.02 -12.28 -25.37
N GLY A 154 25.73 -13.23 -24.47
CA GLY A 154 26.45 -14.50 -24.36
C GLY A 154 27.93 -14.38 -23.95
N THR A 155 28.35 -13.25 -23.35
CA THR A 155 29.74 -13.01 -22.95
C THR A 155 30.11 -13.55 -21.56
N GLY A 156 29.14 -14.01 -20.78
CA GLY A 156 29.35 -14.56 -19.46
C GLY A 156 28.02 -14.86 -18.76
N LYS A 157 28.12 -15.45 -17.57
CA LYS A 157 26.97 -15.78 -16.71
C LYS A 157 26.33 -14.55 -16.07
N LEU A 158 25.04 -14.63 -15.79
CA LEU A 158 24.28 -13.68 -14.99
C LEU A 158 24.10 -14.21 -13.57
N LEU A 159 24.46 -13.41 -12.57
CA LEU A 159 24.36 -13.74 -11.15
C LEU A 159 23.30 -12.88 -10.45
N MET A 160 22.59 -13.44 -9.48
CA MET A 160 21.67 -12.69 -8.61
C MET A 160 21.69 -13.18 -7.16
N TYR A 161 21.94 -12.26 -6.23
CA TYR A 161 21.92 -12.53 -4.79
C TYR A 161 21.10 -11.45 -4.08
N GLY A 162 20.10 -11.84 -3.28
CA GLY A 162 19.21 -10.88 -2.61
C GLY A 162 17.75 -11.31 -2.56
N ASP A 163 16.83 -10.35 -2.61
CA ASP A 163 15.39 -10.58 -2.57
C ASP A 163 14.89 -11.53 -3.68
N ASP A 164 14.09 -12.55 -3.32
CA ASP A 164 13.51 -13.51 -4.25
C ASP A 164 12.56 -12.91 -5.30
N THR A 165 12.12 -11.66 -5.12
CA THR A 165 11.40 -10.85 -6.10
C THR A 165 12.08 -10.83 -7.47
N TRP A 166 13.41 -10.82 -7.54
CA TRP A 166 14.12 -10.92 -8.82
C TRP A 166 13.91 -12.26 -9.51
N LEU A 167 13.88 -13.36 -8.76
CA LEU A 167 13.66 -14.70 -9.33
C LEU A 167 12.23 -14.86 -9.85
N LYS A 168 11.27 -14.21 -9.19
CA LYS A 168 9.86 -14.13 -9.61
C LYS A 168 9.69 -13.26 -10.86
N LEU A 169 10.34 -12.10 -10.91
CA LEU A 169 10.27 -11.20 -12.08
C LEU A 169 11.01 -11.76 -13.30
N PHE A 170 12.13 -12.46 -13.10
CA PHE A 170 13.03 -12.91 -14.16
C PHE A 170 13.25 -14.44 -14.12
N PRO A 171 12.19 -15.25 -14.27
CA PRO A 171 12.31 -16.70 -14.16
C PRO A 171 13.22 -17.25 -15.26
N GLY A 172 14.22 -18.05 -14.86
CA GLY A 172 15.19 -18.65 -15.78
C GLY A 172 16.22 -17.68 -16.36
N THR A 173 16.33 -16.44 -15.88
CA THR A 173 17.30 -15.46 -16.36
C THR A 173 18.70 -15.66 -15.76
N PHE A 174 18.81 -15.93 -14.46
CA PHE A 174 20.10 -16.04 -13.77
C PHE A 174 20.68 -17.46 -13.85
N ASP A 175 21.99 -17.56 -14.08
CA ASP A 175 22.72 -18.83 -14.15
C ASP A 175 23.17 -19.32 -12.76
N ARG A 176 23.44 -18.38 -11.85
CA ARG A 176 23.68 -18.64 -10.43
C ARG A 176 22.88 -17.63 -9.62
N ALA A 177 22.10 -18.12 -8.65
CA ALA A 177 21.36 -17.24 -7.78
C ALA A 177 21.08 -17.83 -6.40
N ASP A 178 20.89 -16.93 -5.43
CA ASP A 178 20.42 -17.24 -4.08
C ASP A 178 19.41 -16.17 -3.66
N GLY A 179 18.13 -16.49 -3.83
CA GLY A 179 17.01 -15.61 -3.48
C GLY A 179 16.57 -15.86 -2.05
N THR A 180 16.47 -14.80 -1.25
CA THR A 180 15.99 -14.85 0.13
C THR A 180 14.63 -14.19 0.21
N THR A 181 13.64 -14.92 0.72
CA THR A 181 12.32 -14.37 1.01
C THR A 181 12.36 -13.56 2.30
N SER A 182 12.14 -12.25 2.22
CA SER A 182 11.95 -11.41 3.40
C SER A 182 10.49 -11.45 3.87
N PHE A 183 10.09 -12.55 4.51
CA PHE A 183 8.74 -12.64 5.09
C PHE A 183 8.60 -11.87 6.42
N PHE A 184 9.72 -11.44 7.02
CA PHE A 184 9.75 -10.73 8.30
C PHE A 184 10.61 -9.47 8.20
N VAL A 185 9.96 -8.30 8.21
CA VAL A 185 10.58 -6.95 8.23
C VAL A 185 11.53 -6.75 9.43
N SER A 186 11.45 -7.62 10.43
CA SER A 186 12.30 -7.58 11.62
C SER A 186 13.74 -8.04 11.38
N ASP A 187 14.04 -8.71 10.27
CA ASP A 187 15.38 -9.19 9.97
C ASP A 187 16.11 -8.30 8.95
N PHE A 188 16.89 -7.36 9.47
CA PHE A 188 17.77 -6.50 8.68
C PHE A 188 19.22 -7.00 8.68
N THR A 189 19.50 -8.25 9.08
CA THR A 189 20.87 -8.81 9.07
C THR A 189 21.01 -10.11 8.28
N GLU A 190 20.07 -11.05 8.37
CA GLU A 190 20.20 -12.36 7.72
C GLU A 190 20.09 -12.24 6.20
N VAL A 191 19.14 -11.44 5.69
CA VAL A 191 18.97 -11.20 4.25
C VAL A 191 20.24 -10.62 3.64
N ASP A 192 20.77 -9.56 4.25
CA ASP A 192 21.96 -8.87 3.76
C ASP A 192 23.22 -9.74 3.93
N THR A 193 23.28 -10.57 4.99
CA THR A 193 24.35 -11.57 5.15
C THR A 193 24.28 -12.65 4.07
N ASN A 194 23.08 -13.05 3.63
CA ASN A 194 22.91 -14.00 2.52
C ASN A 194 23.51 -13.45 1.23
N VAL A 195 23.32 -12.16 0.94
CA VAL A 195 23.98 -11.53 -0.22
C VAL A 195 25.49 -11.49 -0.02
N THR A 196 25.92 -10.98 1.13
CA THR A 196 27.33 -10.64 1.39
C THR A 196 28.25 -11.87 1.39
N ARG A 197 27.78 -13.04 1.86
CA ARG A 197 28.60 -14.27 1.89
C ARG A 197 29.05 -14.78 0.52
N HIS A 198 28.40 -14.36 -0.56
CA HIS A 198 28.73 -14.78 -1.93
C HIS A 198 29.76 -13.86 -2.60
N ILE A 199 29.85 -12.59 -2.19
CA ILE A 199 30.61 -11.53 -2.89
C ILE A 199 32.10 -11.89 -3.03
N ALA A 200 32.77 -12.19 -1.91
CA ALA A 200 34.22 -12.45 -1.92
C ALA A 200 34.63 -13.63 -2.81
N ALA A 201 33.76 -14.63 -2.99
CA ALA A 201 34.00 -15.76 -3.87
C ALA A 201 33.77 -15.38 -5.34
N GLU A 202 32.72 -14.62 -5.64
CA GLU A 202 32.38 -14.24 -7.02
C GLU A 202 33.32 -13.21 -7.63
N LEU A 203 33.85 -12.29 -6.81
CA LEU A 203 34.86 -11.33 -7.27
C LEU A 203 36.15 -12.00 -7.75
N LYS A 204 36.44 -13.23 -7.31
CA LYS A 204 37.60 -14.02 -7.76
C LYS A 204 37.34 -14.80 -9.05
N ASN A 205 36.09 -14.94 -9.46
CA ASN A 205 35.70 -15.66 -10.67
C ASN A 205 35.68 -14.72 -11.88
N ASP A 206 36.03 -15.22 -13.05
CA ASP A 206 36.03 -14.48 -14.32
C ASP A 206 34.88 -14.88 -15.27
N ASP A 207 34.07 -15.87 -14.90
CA ASP A 207 33.08 -16.56 -15.74
C ASP A 207 31.72 -15.83 -15.92
N TRP A 208 31.53 -14.71 -15.23
CA TRP A 208 30.29 -13.92 -15.23
C TRP A 208 30.45 -12.59 -15.96
N ASN A 209 29.37 -12.06 -16.54
CA ASN A 209 29.35 -10.71 -17.13
C ASN A 209 28.51 -9.71 -16.32
N THR A 210 27.57 -10.20 -15.51
CA THR A 210 26.64 -9.38 -14.75
C THR A 210 26.41 -10.00 -13.38
N MET A 211 26.48 -9.19 -12.33
CA MET A 211 26.16 -9.57 -10.97
C MET A 211 25.17 -8.58 -10.36
N VAL A 212 23.96 -9.05 -10.05
CA VAL A 212 22.91 -8.27 -9.37
C VAL A 212 22.94 -8.59 -7.88
N LEU A 213 23.00 -7.55 -7.06
CA LEU A 213 22.95 -7.64 -5.60
C LEU A 213 21.75 -6.82 -5.11
N HIS A 214 20.90 -7.38 -4.26
CA HIS A 214 19.75 -6.65 -3.72
C HIS A 214 19.67 -6.75 -2.19
N TYR A 215 19.86 -5.61 -1.53
CA TYR A 215 19.91 -5.46 -0.08
C TYR A 215 18.63 -4.81 0.44
N LEU A 216 18.03 -5.35 1.52
CA LEU A 216 16.74 -4.89 2.07
C LEU A 216 16.86 -4.18 3.42
N GLY A 217 18.04 -4.21 4.04
CA GLY A 217 18.19 -3.82 5.43
C GLY A 217 17.88 -2.35 5.74
N LEU A 218 18.08 -1.42 4.81
CA LEU A 218 17.70 0.00 5.02
C LEU A 218 16.19 0.18 5.01
N ASP A 219 15.47 -0.40 4.04
CA ASP A 219 14.01 -0.37 3.98
C ASP A 219 13.38 -0.98 5.24
N HIS A 220 13.85 -2.16 5.67
CA HIS A 220 13.38 -2.81 6.90
C HIS A 220 13.54 -1.92 8.15
N ILE A 221 14.71 -1.27 8.31
CA ILE A 221 14.94 -0.32 9.41
C ILE A 221 14.02 0.90 9.27
N GLY A 222 13.78 1.35 8.04
CA GLY A 222 12.84 2.41 7.69
C GLY A 222 11.44 2.10 8.21
N HIS A 223 10.81 1.01 7.76
CA HIS A 223 9.47 0.61 8.21
C HIS A 223 9.34 0.49 9.73
N LYS A 224 10.43 0.04 10.38
CA LYS A 224 10.43 -0.22 11.82
C LYS A 224 10.62 1.04 12.67
N GLY A 225 11.57 1.89 12.31
CA GLY A 225 12.03 2.99 13.16
C GLY A 225 12.07 4.36 12.48
N GLY A 226 11.68 4.44 11.21
CA GLY A 226 11.83 5.61 10.36
C GLY A 226 13.28 5.86 9.91
N PRO A 227 13.49 6.85 9.02
CA PRO A 227 14.81 7.20 8.50
C PRO A 227 15.79 7.70 9.58
N ARG A 228 15.27 8.17 10.72
CA ARG A 228 16.06 8.66 11.86
C ARG A 228 16.30 7.60 12.95
N SER A 229 16.02 6.33 12.65
CA SER A 229 16.27 5.22 13.56
C SER A 229 17.75 5.18 13.98
N PRO A 230 18.07 4.88 15.25
CA PRO A 230 19.46 4.73 15.69
C PRO A 230 20.22 3.60 14.97
N HIS A 231 19.49 2.68 14.33
CA HIS A 231 20.07 1.59 13.53
C HIS A 231 20.42 2.02 12.10
N MET A 232 19.85 3.13 11.60
CA MET A 232 19.99 3.54 10.20
C MET A 232 21.44 3.85 9.83
N LEU A 233 22.13 4.66 10.64
CA LEU A 233 23.53 5.03 10.39
C LEU A 233 24.48 3.82 10.43
N VAL A 234 24.26 2.88 11.35
CA VAL A 234 25.05 1.64 11.42
C VAL A 234 24.88 0.84 10.13
N LYS A 235 23.65 0.77 9.61
CA LYS A 235 23.35 0.04 8.39
C LYS A 235 23.91 0.71 7.14
N GLN A 236 23.87 2.04 7.06
CA GLN A 236 24.53 2.79 5.99
C GLN A 236 26.05 2.48 5.92
N ARG A 237 26.72 2.41 7.08
CA ARG A 237 28.15 2.04 7.15
C ARG A 237 28.43 0.61 6.70
N GLU A 238 27.51 -0.31 6.97
CA GLU A 238 27.60 -1.69 6.48
C GLU A 238 27.54 -1.72 4.95
N MET A 239 26.58 -1.00 4.34
CA MET A 239 26.46 -0.92 2.88
C MET A 239 27.68 -0.26 2.24
N ASP A 240 28.20 0.83 2.81
CA ASP A 240 29.43 1.47 2.35
C ASP A 240 30.67 0.57 2.47
N ALA A 241 30.69 -0.36 3.44
CA ALA A 241 31.74 -1.36 3.55
C ALA A 241 31.70 -2.38 2.41
N ILE A 242 30.51 -2.78 1.97
CA ILE A 242 30.35 -3.65 0.80
C ILE A 242 30.76 -2.93 -0.48
N VAL A 243 30.37 -1.65 -0.64
CA VAL A 243 30.84 -0.80 -1.74
C VAL A 243 32.37 -0.76 -1.78
N ARG A 244 33.01 -0.61 -0.62
CA ARG A 244 34.48 -0.63 -0.49
C ARG A 244 35.09 -1.96 -0.91
N GLU A 245 34.53 -3.08 -0.49
CA GLU A 245 35.01 -4.41 -0.87
C GLU A 245 34.97 -4.62 -2.39
N ILE A 246 33.81 -4.36 -3.02
CA ILE A 246 33.61 -4.52 -4.46
C ILE A 246 34.54 -3.60 -5.26
N TYR A 247 34.59 -2.31 -4.90
CA TYR A 247 35.40 -1.34 -5.63
C TYR A 247 36.90 -1.66 -5.52
N THR A 248 37.36 -2.09 -4.33
CA THR A 248 38.77 -2.49 -4.14
C THR A 248 39.12 -3.68 -5.04
N ALA A 249 38.23 -4.66 -5.19
CA ALA A 249 38.44 -5.78 -6.10
C ALA A 249 38.47 -5.34 -7.58
N ILE A 250 37.64 -4.37 -7.98
CA ILE A 250 37.67 -3.79 -9.34
C ILE A 250 39.02 -3.11 -9.63
N GLU A 251 39.63 -2.47 -8.64
CA GLU A 251 40.96 -1.87 -8.77
C GLU A 251 42.09 -2.90 -8.79
N SER A 252 41.99 -3.96 -7.97
CA SER A 252 43.10 -4.89 -7.73
C SER A 252 43.13 -6.11 -8.65
N GLU A 253 41.97 -6.58 -9.13
CA GLU A 253 41.86 -7.81 -9.93
C GLU A 253 41.83 -7.49 -11.43
N ASP A 254 42.75 -8.07 -12.20
CA ASP A 254 42.92 -7.74 -13.62
C ASP A 254 41.67 -8.02 -14.47
N HIS A 255 40.93 -9.11 -14.18
CA HIS A 255 39.69 -9.47 -14.89
C HIS A 255 38.50 -8.56 -14.56
N LEU A 256 38.61 -7.71 -13.54
CA LEU A 256 37.56 -6.77 -13.13
C LEU A 256 37.82 -5.32 -13.54
N ARG A 257 39.00 -4.99 -14.09
CA ARG A 257 39.38 -3.60 -14.43
C ARG A 257 38.44 -2.87 -15.38
N SER A 258 37.67 -3.61 -16.18
CA SER A 258 36.70 -3.07 -17.14
C SER A 258 35.24 -3.21 -16.66
N THR A 259 35.05 -3.38 -15.35
CA THR A 259 33.74 -3.45 -14.70
C THR A 259 33.16 -2.06 -14.45
N LEU A 260 31.87 -1.91 -14.75
CA LEU A 260 31.03 -0.83 -14.25
C LEU A 260 30.35 -1.27 -12.96
N PHE A 261 30.48 -0.48 -11.89
CA PHE A 261 29.76 -0.71 -10.64
C PHE A 261 28.69 0.36 -10.45
N VAL A 262 27.43 -0.06 -10.37
CA VAL A 262 26.29 0.83 -10.14
C VAL A 262 25.67 0.51 -8.78
N VAL A 263 25.52 1.54 -7.95
CA VAL A 263 24.76 1.49 -6.70
C VAL A 263 23.54 2.39 -6.85
N CYS A 264 22.34 1.86 -6.62
CA CYS A 264 21.12 2.65 -6.71
C CYS A 264 20.06 2.24 -5.67
N GLY A 265 19.24 3.21 -5.28
CA GLY A 265 17.94 2.95 -4.65
C GLY A 265 16.85 2.72 -5.69
N ASP A 266 15.96 1.78 -5.41
CA ASP A 266 14.73 1.55 -6.15
C ASP A 266 13.64 2.58 -5.79
N HIS A 267 13.61 3.01 -4.53
CA HIS A 267 12.91 4.19 -4.02
C HIS A 267 13.62 4.76 -2.78
N GLY A 268 13.04 5.80 -2.17
CA GLY A 268 13.39 6.24 -0.82
C GLY A 268 12.29 5.92 0.19
N MET A 269 12.16 6.73 1.25
CA MET A 269 11.13 6.57 2.29
C MET A 269 10.69 7.92 2.85
N ASN A 270 9.45 8.00 3.34
CA ASN A 270 8.96 9.17 4.05
C ASN A 270 9.48 9.22 5.50
N GLU A 271 9.23 10.32 6.21
CA GLU A 271 9.69 10.49 7.61
C GLU A 271 9.05 9.52 8.60
N ALA A 272 7.95 8.85 8.24
CA ALA A 272 7.37 7.77 9.04
C ALA A 272 7.99 6.40 8.74
N GLY A 273 8.91 6.31 7.77
CA GLY A 273 9.54 5.06 7.36
C GLY A 273 8.76 4.24 6.34
N ASN A 274 7.65 4.75 5.81
CA ASN A 274 6.87 4.05 4.79
C ASN A 274 7.21 4.56 3.38
N HIS A 275 6.80 3.80 2.37
CA HIS A 275 6.94 4.15 0.95
C HIS A 275 5.72 3.66 0.14
N GLY A 276 5.63 4.04 -1.15
CA GLY A 276 4.53 3.72 -2.05
C GLY A 276 3.75 4.94 -2.55
N ALA A 277 4.03 6.13 -1.99
CA ALA A 277 3.44 7.41 -2.37
C ALA A 277 4.46 8.30 -3.12
N SER A 278 4.34 9.63 -3.00
CA SER A 278 5.10 10.63 -3.78
C SER A 278 5.70 11.75 -2.94
N SER A 279 6.03 11.53 -1.66
CA SER A 279 6.82 12.53 -0.94
C SER A 279 8.23 12.63 -1.52
N ALA A 280 8.88 13.78 -1.39
CA ALA A 280 10.24 14.00 -1.90
C ALA A 280 11.22 12.94 -1.37
N GLY A 281 11.09 12.54 -0.10
CA GLY A 281 11.91 11.48 0.49
C GLY A 281 11.65 10.09 -0.10
N GLU A 282 10.46 9.82 -0.66
CA GLU A 282 10.13 8.55 -1.34
C GLU A 282 10.61 8.52 -2.79
N THR A 283 10.61 9.66 -3.48
CA THR A 283 10.84 9.74 -4.93
C THR A 283 12.27 10.08 -5.32
N SER A 284 13.16 10.35 -4.35
CA SER A 284 14.54 10.80 -4.61
C SER A 284 15.60 9.81 -4.08
N PRO A 285 15.68 8.57 -4.60
CA PRO A 285 16.78 7.65 -4.27
C PRO A 285 18.14 8.08 -4.81
N ALA A 286 19.21 7.64 -4.15
CA ALA A 286 20.58 7.82 -4.63
C ALA A 286 20.86 6.95 -5.85
N LEU A 287 21.70 7.44 -6.77
CA LEU A 287 22.26 6.68 -7.89
C LEU A 287 23.73 7.05 -8.09
N VAL A 288 24.63 6.08 -8.06
CA VAL A 288 26.08 6.31 -8.21
C VAL A 288 26.68 5.28 -9.15
N PHE A 289 27.38 5.75 -10.18
CA PHE A 289 28.20 4.93 -11.07
C PHE A 289 29.66 5.02 -10.61
N MET A 290 30.37 3.90 -10.59
CA MET A 290 31.73 3.78 -10.06
C MET A 290 32.59 2.92 -10.98
N SER A 291 33.77 3.43 -11.32
CA SER A 291 34.84 2.68 -11.98
C SER A 291 36.11 3.53 -12.05
N PRO A 292 37.32 2.94 -11.98
CA PRO A 292 38.55 3.67 -12.24
C PRO A 292 38.56 4.41 -13.59
N LYS A 293 37.89 3.87 -14.63
CA LYS A 293 37.77 4.49 -15.96
C LYS A 293 36.97 5.81 -15.96
N LEU A 294 36.10 6.05 -14.99
CA LEU A 294 35.33 7.31 -14.91
C LEU A 294 36.24 8.53 -14.73
N ARG A 295 37.50 8.34 -14.30
CA ARG A 295 38.49 9.40 -14.24
C ARG A 295 38.72 10.08 -15.60
N GLU A 296 38.51 9.36 -16.70
CA GLU A 296 38.64 9.88 -18.07
C GLU A 296 37.61 10.98 -18.38
N LEU A 297 36.49 11.02 -17.66
CA LEU A 297 35.46 12.06 -17.79
C LEU A 297 35.89 13.41 -17.19
N GLY A 298 36.92 13.43 -16.33
CA GLY A 298 37.48 14.65 -15.75
C GLY A 298 36.57 15.37 -14.75
N SER A 299 35.48 14.74 -14.29
CA SER A 299 34.52 15.31 -13.35
C SER A 299 34.96 15.06 -11.90
N THR A 300 35.38 16.11 -11.20
CA THR A 300 35.52 16.09 -9.72
C THR A 300 34.39 16.90 -9.10
N LEU A 301 33.58 16.28 -8.26
CA LEU A 301 32.41 16.92 -7.63
C LEU A 301 32.63 17.09 -6.12
N GLN A 302 31.97 18.10 -5.55
CA GLN A 302 31.96 18.27 -4.10
C GLN A 302 31.13 17.16 -3.44
N SER A 303 31.65 16.59 -2.35
CA SER A 303 30.94 15.59 -1.53
C SER A 303 31.59 15.54 -0.14
N PRO A 304 30.82 15.52 0.98
CA PRO A 304 29.37 15.56 1.04
C PRO A 304 28.81 16.92 0.58
N VAL A 305 27.50 16.95 0.33
CA VAL A 305 26.73 18.14 -0.07
C VAL A 305 25.81 18.52 1.10
N PRO A 306 25.56 19.82 1.39
CA PRO A 306 24.64 20.23 2.45
C PRO A 306 23.24 19.61 2.29
N GLU A 307 22.53 19.42 3.40
CA GLU A 307 21.16 18.91 3.39
C GLU A 307 20.21 19.76 2.53
N ASP A 308 19.33 19.08 1.80
CA ASP A 308 18.28 19.68 0.98
C ASP A 308 16.93 19.00 1.30
N GLU A 309 15.92 19.78 1.69
CA GLU A 309 14.58 19.26 2.03
C GLU A 309 13.86 18.58 0.83
N SER A 310 14.27 18.91 -0.40
CA SER A 310 13.79 18.26 -1.62
C SER A 310 14.50 16.94 -1.94
N PHE A 311 15.55 16.61 -1.17
CA PHE A 311 16.42 15.44 -1.37
C PHE A 311 17.13 15.44 -2.75
N GLN A 312 17.27 16.59 -3.41
CA GLN A 312 17.98 16.74 -4.68
C GLN A 312 19.40 17.25 -4.46
N TYR A 313 20.39 16.35 -4.51
CA TYR A 313 21.79 16.68 -4.17
C TYR A 313 22.70 16.86 -5.39
N TYR A 314 22.45 16.08 -6.45
CA TYR A 314 23.14 16.15 -7.74
C TYR A 314 22.13 16.23 -8.88
N SER A 315 22.60 16.24 -10.14
CA SER A 315 21.73 16.23 -11.32
C SER A 315 20.69 15.11 -11.23
N THR A 316 19.45 15.47 -11.52
CA THR A 316 18.33 14.55 -11.48
C THR A 316 18.22 13.78 -12.79
N VAL A 317 18.08 12.46 -12.71
CA VAL A 317 17.82 11.56 -13.85
C VAL A 317 16.62 10.68 -13.55
N GLU A 318 15.88 10.27 -14.57
CA GLU A 318 14.79 9.31 -14.37
C GLU A 318 15.37 7.90 -14.21
N GLN A 319 14.76 7.06 -13.36
CA GLN A 319 15.20 5.65 -13.24
C GLN A 319 15.17 4.90 -14.57
N SER A 320 14.28 5.29 -15.49
CA SER A 320 14.23 4.73 -16.84
C SER A 320 15.50 5.00 -17.65
N ASP A 321 16.26 6.05 -17.34
CA ASP A 321 17.49 6.45 -18.06
C ASP A 321 18.63 5.44 -17.85
N LEU A 322 18.53 4.57 -16.85
CA LEU A 322 19.49 3.49 -16.61
C LEU A 322 19.56 2.52 -17.78
N ALA A 323 18.41 2.10 -18.33
CA ALA A 323 18.37 1.10 -19.40
C ALA A 323 19.16 1.51 -20.67
N PRO A 324 18.93 2.70 -21.28
CA PRO A 324 19.68 3.14 -22.45
C PRO A 324 21.14 3.50 -22.11
N THR A 325 21.40 3.97 -20.89
CA THR A 325 22.76 4.28 -20.43
C THR A 325 23.59 3.01 -20.28
N LEU A 326 23.05 1.96 -19.65
CA LEU A 326 23.71 0.65 -19.58
C LEU A 326 23.89 0.03 -20.97
N ALA A 327 22.91 0.20 -21.87
CA ALA A 327 22.99 -0.28 -23.24
C ALA A 327 24.19 0.32 -23.99
N ALA A 328 24.40 1.63 -23.86
CA ALA A 328 25.56 2.31 -24.44
C ALA A 328 26.87 1.88 -23.76
N LEU A 329 26.92 1.87 -22.43
CA LEU A 329 28.13 1.61 -21.65
C LEU A 329 28.64 0.16 -21.74
N LEU A 330 27.74 -0.81 -21.94
CA LEU A 330 28.05 -2.24 -21.97
C LEU A 330 27.89 -2.88 -23.37
N GLY A 331 27.35 -2.14 -24.34
CA GLY A 331 27.28 -2.57 -25.74
C GLY A 331 26.21 -3.63 -26.01
N PHE A 332 24.95 -3.28 -25.74
CA PHE A 332 23.77 -4.04 -26.17
C PHE A 332 22.65 -3.10 -26.70
N PRO A 333 21.66 -3.59 -27.46
CA PRO A 333 20.55 -2.76 -27.96
C PRO A 333 19.67 -2.20 -26.83
N VAL A 334 19.22 -0.95 -26.95
CA VAL A 334 18.27 -0.36 -25.99
C VAL A 334 16.98 -1.20 -25.97
N PRO A 335 16.46 -1.62 -24.79
CA PRO A 335 15.25 -2.44 -24.71
C PRO A 335 14.05 -1.80 -25.42
N LYS A 336 13.22 -2.60 -26.10
CA LYS A 336 12.15 -2.08 -26.99
C LYS A 336 11.14 -1.15 -26.32
N ASN A 337 10.82 -1.42 -25.06
CA ASN A 337 9.80 -0.68 -24.30
C ASN A 337 10.43 0.36 -23.35
N ASN A 338 11.71 0.68 -23.54
CA ASN A 338 12.39 1.73 -22.79
C ASN A 338 11.81 3.11 -23.15
N LEU A 339 11.56 3.93 -22.12
CA LEU A 339 11.17 5.33 -22.21
C LEU A 339 12.31 6.27 -21.80
N GLY A 340 13.41 5.74 -21.28
CA GLY A 340 14.56 6.50 -20.80
C GLY A 340 15.39 7.14 -21.91
N ALA A 341 16.11 8.19 -21.53
CA ALA A 341 17.13 8.86 -22.34
C ALA A 341 18.54 8.47 -21.88
N LEU A 342 19.48 8.29 -22.81
CA LEU A 342 20.90 8.15 -22.50
C LEU A 342 21.41 9.38 -21.72
N ILE A 343 22.04 9.15 -20.56
CA ILE A 343 22.59 10.21 -19.70
C ILE A 343 23.80 10.88 -20.42
N PRO A 344 23.73 12.18 -20.74
CA PRO A 344 24.75 12.86 -21.55
C PRO A 344 26.15 12.91 -20.91
N ASP A 345 26.24 12.87 -19.58
CA ASP A 345 27.49 12.90 -18.82
C ASP A 345 28.46 11.75 -19.18
N PHE A 346 27.95 10.66 -19.78
CA PHE A 346 28.76 9.53 -20.25
C PHE A 346 29.23 9.63 -21.70
N LEU A 347 28.68 10.55 -22.51
CA LEU A 347 29.08 10.73 -23.91
C LEU A 347 30.59 10.98 -24.12
N PRO A 348 31.32 11.66 -23.21
CA PRO A 348 32.77 11.86 -23.36
C PRO A 348 33.61 10.58 -23.42
N PHE A 349 33.06 9.41 -23.05
CA PHE A 349 33.73 8.12 -23.29
C PHE A 349 33.96 7.82 -24.78
N TRP A 350 33.20 8.46 -25.67
CA TRP A 350 33.37 8.38 -27.12
C TRP A 350 33.86 9.72 -27.66
N PRO A 351 35.18 9.90 -27.88
CA PRO A 351 35.75 11.18 -28.34
C PRO A 351 35.24 11.61 -29.73
N ASN A 352 34.81 10.66 -30.56
CA ASN A 352 34.24 10.94 -31.86
C ASN A 352 32.77 11.34 -31.74
N LYS A 353 32.45 12.59 -32.12
CA LYS A 353 31.07 13.10 -32.11
C LYS A 353 30.08 12.22 -32.89
N ARG A 354 30.53 11.56 -33.96
CA ARG A 354 29.65 10.67 -34.75
C ARG A 354 29.14 9.49 -33.92
N ASP A 355 29.99 8.93 -33.07
CA ASP A 355 29.65 7.81 -32.18
C ASP A 355 28.61 8.27 -31.13
N GLN A 356 28.78 9.47 -30.58
CA GLN A 356 27.82 10.09 -29.65
C GLN A 356 26.45 10.30 -30.31
N ILE A 357 26.43 10.91 -31.49
CA ILE A 357 25.20 11.15 -32.26
C ILE A 357 24.51 9.83 -32.60
N GLN A 358 25.27 8.82 -33.01
CA GLN A 358 24.75 7.49 -33.35
C GLN A 358 24.06 6.82 -32.15
N LEU A 359 24.67 6.87 -30.97
CA LEU A 359 24.08 6.30 -29.74
C LEU A 359 22.76 6.99 -29.39
N LEU A 360 22.74 8.32 -29.43
CA LEU A 360 21.54 9.12 -29.15
C LEU A 360 20.43 8.88 -30.18
N MET A 361 20.77 8.83 -31.48
CA MET A 361 19.80 8.57 -32.55
C MET A 361 19.21 7.16 -32.47
N ARG A 362 19.98 6.15 -32.06
CA ARG A 362 19.46 4.79 -31.83
C ARG A 362 18.47 4.74 -30.67
N ASN A 363 18.76 5.43 -29.57
CA ASN A 363 17.81 5.58 -28.47
C ASN A 363 16.55 6.34 -28.95
N ALA A 364 16.72 7.40 -29.73
CA ALA A 364 15.61 8.20 -30.23
C ALA A 364 14.71 7.39 -31.18
N ARG A 365 15.31 6.62 -32.09
CA ARG A 365 14.59 5.72 -33.00
C ARG A 365 13.82 4.63 -32.24
N GLN A 366 14.42 4.05 -31.20
CA GLN A 366 13.73 3.06 -30.35
C GLN A 366 12.50 3.67 -29.68
N ILE A 367 12.58 4.88 -29.14
CA ILE A 367 11.42 5.57 -28.55
C ILE A 367 10.38 5.92 -29.63
N LEU A 368 10.81 6.27 -30.84
CA LEU A 368 9.90 6.54 -31.95
C LEU A 368 9.00 5.33 -32.27
N ASP A 369 9.55 4.12 -32.23
CA ASP A 369 8.76 2.90 -32.45
C ASP A 369 7.65 2.74 -31.41
N ILE A 370 7.88 3.19 -30.16
CA ILE A 370 6.84 3.26 -29.11
C ILE A 370 5.81 4.35 -29.44
N VAL A 371 6.25 5.55 -29.84
CA VAL A 371 5.36 6.63 -30.27
C VAL A 371 4.43 6.14 -31.39
N ILE A 372 4.97 5.42 -32.38
CA ILE A 372 4.20 4.84 -33.48
C ILE A 372 3.21 3.77 -32.98
N ALA A 373 3.62 2.91 -32.05
CA ALA A 373 2.74 1.88 -31.50
C ALA A 373 1.58 2.47 -30.67
N VAL A 374 1.82 3.59 -29.97
CA VAL A 374 0.85 4.24 -29.09
C VAL A 374 -0.12 5.13 -29.88
N PHE A 375 0.37 5.88 -30.86
CA PHE A 375 -0.42 6.88 -31.59
C PHE A 375 -0.81 6.47 -33.02
N GLY A 376 -0.24 5.38 -33.55
CA GLY A 376 -0.40 4.98 -34.96
C GLY A 376 0.79 5.39 -35.83
N GLN A 377 0.75 5.03 -37.12
CA GLN A 377 1.85 5.33 -38.05
C GLN A 377 2.11 6.84 -38.15
N LEU A 378 3.37 7.23 -37.94
CA LEU A 378 3.92 8.45 -38.52
C LEU A 378 3.90 8.24 -40.03
N GLU A 379 2.87 8.72 -40.72
CA GLU A 379 2.85 8.72 -42.18
C GLU A 379 4.04 9.53 -42.69
N SER A 380 5.14 8.84 -42.98
CA SER A 380 6.26 9.43 -43.70
C SER A 380 5.89 9.51 -45.17
N GLU A 381 6.19 10.67 -45.76
CA GLU A 381 6.38 10.94 -47.20
C GLU A 381 5.30 11.71 -47.97
N ALA A 382 4.16 12.12 -47.38
CA ALA A 382 3.28 13.07 -48.05
C ALA A 382 2.58 14.06 -47.09
N GLY A 383 3.04 15.31 -47.15
CA GLY A 383 2.35 16.57 -46.83
C GLY A 383 1.07 16.59 -45.98
N THR A 384 1.07 17.49 -44.98
CA THR A 384 -0.11 18.17 -44.41
C THR A 384 -1.05 17.36 -43.49
N GLU A 385 -1.12 16.03 -43.57
CA GLU A 385 -2.10 15.23 -42.79
C GLU A 385 -1.63 14.83 -41.37
N ALA A 386 -0.33 14.75 -41.09
CA ALA A 386 0.19 14.53 -39.72
C ALA A 386 -0.23 15.66 -38.72
N LEU A 387 -0.58 16.84 -39.24
CA LEU A 387 -1.13 17.99 -38.49
C LEU A 387 -2.64 17.87 -38.21
N ALA A 388 -3.32 16.83 -38.71
CA ALA A 388 -4.75 16.62 -38.51
C ALA A 388 -5.08 15.76 -37.27
N HIS A 389 -4.08 15.15 -36.61
CA HIS A 389 -4.32 14.39 -35.37
C HIS A 389 -4.71 15.33 -34.23
N SER A 390 -5.79 15.05 -33.51
CA SER A 390 -6.35 15.96 -32.49
C SER A 390 -5.55 16.06 -31.18
N ASN A 391 -4.43 15.34 -31.06
CA ASN A 391 -3.63 15.27 -29.84
C ASN A 391 -2.39 16.17 -29.99
N SER A 392 -2.29 17.19 -29.13
CA SER A 392 -1.18 18.16 -29.13
C SER A 392 0.18 17.51 -28.91
N ASP A 393 0.24 16.53 -28.02
CA ASP A 393 1.49 15.92 -27.59
C ASP A 393 2.09 15.09 -28.73
N TYR A 394 1.23 14.36 -29.45
CA TYR A 394 1.62 13.68 -30.68
C TYR A 394 2.16 14.64 -31.74
N GLN A 395 1.49 15.78 -31.94
CA GLN A 395 1.95 16.77 -32.93
C GLN A 395 3.31 17.37 -32.57
N GLU A 396 3.59 17.58 -31.28
CA GLU A 396 4.88 18.06 -30.80
C GLU A 396 5.98 17.03 -31.06
N LEU A 397 5.75 15.76 -30.69
CA LEU A 397 6.72 14.69 -30.92
C LEU A 397 6.99 14.44 -32.42
N ALA A 398 5.93 14.45 -33.24
CA ALA A 398 6.02 14.25 -34.68
C ALA A 398 6.80 15.37 -35.37
N ARG A 399 6.51 16.64 -35.04
CA ARG A 399 7.27 17.79 -35.56
C ARG A 399 8.72 17.75 -35.11
N GLY A 400 8.95 17.49 -33.82
CA GLY A 400 10.30 17.35 -33.26
C GLY A 400 11.12 16.26 -33.95
N TRP A 401 10.50 15.12 -34.30
CA TRP A 401 11.17 14.04 -35.02
C TRP A 401 11.50 14.42 -36.48
N GLN A 402 10.60 15.13 -37.17
CA GLN A 402 10.83 15.62 -38.54
C GLN A 402 12.01 16.62 -38.58
N ASP A 403 12.00 17.60 -37.68
CA ASP A 403 13.07 18.59 -37.56
C ASP A 403 14.41 17.93 -37.22
N LEU A 404 14.38 16.94 -36.33
CA LEU A 404 15.55 16.17 -35.92
C LEU A 404 16.11 15.34 -37.09
N SER A 405 15.27 14.61 -37.81
CA SER A 405 15.68 13.77 -38.94
C SER A 405 16.31 14.62 -40.04
N ALA A 406 15.69 15.75 -40.39
CA ALA A 406 16.23 16.68 -41.37
C ALA A 406 17.58 17.31 -40.94
N SER A 407 17.78 17.52 -39.64
CA SER A 407 19.04 18.03 -39.09
C SER A 407 20.13 16.95 -39.06
N TYR A 408 19.75 15.70 -38.80
CA TYR A 408 20.64 14.55 -38.86
C TYR A 408 21.17 14.31 -40.28
N ASP A 409 20.29 14.27 -41.28
CA ASP A 409 20.67 14.02 -42.68
C ASP A 409 21.71 15.04 -43.18
N LYS A 410 21.51 16.34 -42.88
CA LYS A 410 22.48 17.41 -43.21
C LYS A 410 23.84 17.22 -42.53
N SER A 411 23.85 16.69 -41.31
CA SER A 411 25.09 16.44 -40.57
C SER A 411 25.89 15.26 -41.12
N VAL A 412 25.19 14.25 -41.64
CA VAL A 412 25.80 13.09 -42.32
C VAL A 412 26.43 13.54 -43.65
N ASP A 413 25.83 14.51 -44.34
CA ASP A 413 26.34 15.12 -45.58
C ASP A 413 27.55 16.06 -45.38
N GLY A 414 28.03 16.24 -44.15
CA GLY A 414 29.31 16.89 -43.85
C GLY A 414 29.24 18.29 -43.25
N GLU A 415 28.06 18.81 -42.92
CA GLU A 415 27.91 20.04 -42.14
C GLU A 415 28.02 19.74 -40.63
N ASP A 416 29.07 20.23 -39.94
CA ASP A 416 29.17 20.10 -38.47
C ASP A 416 28.08 20.96 -37.82
N ASN A 417 27.07 20.31 -37.25
CA ASN A 417 25.97 20.97 -36.55
C ASN A 417 26.14 20.80 -35.02
N PRO A 418 26.66 21.82 -34.31
CA PRO A 418 26.89 21.74 -32.87
C PRO A 418 25.58 21.60 -32.06
N GLU A 419 24.43 21.96 -32.63
CA GLU A 419 23.13 21.91 -31.97
C GLU A 419 22.45 20.52 -32.06
N LEU A 420 23.05 19.57 -32.79
CA LEU A 420 22.41 18.28 -33.03
C LEU A 420 22.28 17.41 -31.76
N ILE A 421 23.35 17.28 -30.98
CA ILE A 421 23.31 16.53 -29.71
C ILE A 421 22.28 17.13 -28.74
N PRO A 422 22.31 18.45 -28.44
CA PRO A 422 21.26 19.09 -27.63
C PRO A 422 19.84 18.85 -28.17
N SER A 423 19.65 18.87 -29.49
CA SER A 423 18.35 18.66 -30.12
C SER A 423 17.84 17.22 -29.93
N ILE A 424 18.71 16.21 -30.09
CA ILE A 424 18.35 14.80 -29.85
C ILE A 424 18.01 14.59 -28.38
N THR A 425 18.86 15.08 -27.47
CA THR A 425 18.63 14.96 -26.02
C THR A 425 17.31 15.61 -25.61
N LYS A 426 17.01 16.79 -26.14
CA LYS A 426 15.73 17.47 -25.90
C LYS A 426 14.55 16.64 -26.40
N TRP A 427 14.63 16.08 -27.61
CA TRP A 427 13.56 15.24 -28.15
C TRP A 427 13.36 13.97 -27.32
N LEU A 428 14.43 13.33 -26.86
CA LEU A 428 14.37 12.18 -25.94
C LEU A 428 13.65 12.54 -24.64
N GLN A 429 14.03 13.64 -24.00
CA GLN A 429 13.42 14.12 -22.75
C GLN A 429 11.94 14.49 -22.92
N THR A 430 11.58 15.16 -24.03
CA THR A 430 10.18 15.45 -24.35
C THR A 430 9.39 14.15 -24.57
N SER A 431 9.95 13.19 -25.30
CA SER A 431 9.29 11.90 -25.56
C SER A 431 9.10 11.08 -24.29
N GLN A 432 10.11 11.04 -23.42
CA GLN A 432 10.05 10.41 -22.10
C GLN A 432 8.93 11.03 -21.25
N SER A 433 8.87 12.36 -21.18
CA SER A 433 7.85 13.09 -20.41
C SER A 433 6.43 12.81 -20.93
N VAL A 434 6.24 12.92 -22.25
CA VAL A 434 4.95 12.64 -22.90
C VAL A 434 4.53 11.19 -22.65
N LEU A 435 5.34 10.21 -23.04
CA LEU A 435 5.00 8.79 -22.93
C LEU A 435 4.88 8.33 -21.47
N GLY A 436 5.67 8.90 -20.55
CA GLY A 436 5.55 8.66 -19.11
C GLY A 436 4.23 9.16 -18.55
N SER A 437 3.75 10.32 -19.00
CA SER A 437 2.46 10.90 -18.59
C SER A 437 1.24 10.25 -19.26
N MET A 438 1.43 9.57 -20.39
CA MET A 438 0.39 8.83 -21.13
C MET A 438 -0.12 7.56 -20.45
N ALA A 439 0.38 7.22 -19.26
CA ALA A 439 -0.27 6.28 -18.36
C ALA A 439 -1.74 6.64 -18.03
N SER A 440 -2.22 7.80 -18.50
CA SER A 440 -3.57 8.37 -18.35
C SER A 440 -4.52 8.16 -19.54
N ASN A 441 -4.29 7.19 -20.43
CA ASN A 441 -5.21 6.93 -21.56
C ASN A 441 -6.50 6.19 -21.12
N TYR A 442 -7.36 6.91 -20.39
CA TYR A 442 -8.58 6.37 -19.78
C TYR A 442 -9.66 5.99 -20.81
N ASP A 443 -10.33 4.85 -20.62
CA ASP A 443 -11.56 4.50 -21.35
C ASP A 443 -12.75 5.26 -20.74
N MET A 444 -12.96 6.48 -21.22
CA MET A 444 -14.00 7.39 -20.74
C MET A 444 -15.42 6.80 -20.83
N PRO A 445 -15.83 6.11 -21.92
CA PRO A 445 -17.11 5.41 -21.94
C PRO A 445 -17.33 4.44 -20.79
N ARG A 446 -16.34 3.61 -20.45
CA ARG A 446 -16.44 2.67 -19.31
C ARG A 446 -16.51 3.41 -17.97
N MET A 447 -15.72 4.48 -17.80
CA MET A 447 -15.79 5.31 -16.59
C MET A 447 -17.19 5.92 -16.41
N PHE A 448 -17.77 6.51 -17.45
CA PHE A 448 -19.12 7.07 -17.38
C PHE A 448 -20.20 6.01 -17.13
N LEU A 449 -20.06 4.81 -17.72
CA LEU A 449 -20.96 3.69 -17.46
C LEU A 449 -20.90 3.24 -15.99
N GLY A 450 -19.70 3.14 -15.41
CA GLY A 450 -19.51 2.84 -13.99
C GLY A 450 -20.14 3.89 -13.09
N GLN A 451 -19.97 5.18 -13.39
CA GLN A 451 -20.61 6.28 -12.65
C GLN A 451 -22.14 6.24 -12.75
N ALA A 452 -22.69 5.97 -13.93
CA ALA A 452 -24.12 5.83 -14.11
C ALA A 452 -24.68 4.67 -13.27
N ALA A 453 -23.99 3.53 -13.24
CA ALA A 453 -24.36 2.40 -12.37
C ALA A 453 -24.29 2.76 -10.87
N ALA A 454 -23.27 3.51 -10.44
CA ALA A 454 -23.15 3.98 -9.06
C ALA A 454 -24.28 4.96 -8.68
N LEU A 455 -24.66 5.87 -9.57
CA LEU A 455 -25.79 6.79 -9.38
C LEU A 455 -27.11 6.03 -9.26
N LEU A 456 -27.33 5.00 -10.10
CA LEU A 456 -28.51 4.14 -10.01
C LEU A 456 -28.52 3.36 -8.67
N ALA A 457 -27.37 2.88 -8.21
CA ALA A 457 -27.24 2.25 -6.89
C ALA A 457 -27.61 3.20 -5.75
N LEU A 458 -27.15 4.47 -5.82
CA LEU A 458 -27.48 5.49 -4.83
C LEU A 458 -28.98 5.80 -4.82
N VAL A 459 -29.61 5.97 -5.98
CA VAL A 459 -31.06 6.20 -6.08
C VAL A 459 -31.84 5.02 -5.51
N ALA A 460 -31.44 3.78 -5.83
CA ALA A 460 -32.05 2.57 -5.28
C ALA A 460 -31.86 2.47 -3.75
N ALA A 461 -30.69 2.84 -3.23
CA ALA A 461 -30.43 2.84 -1.79
C ALA A 461 -31.25 3.92 -1.04
N VAL A 462 -31.31 5.14 -1.57
CA VAL A 462 -32.08 6.25 -0.97
C VAL A 462 -33.57 5.92 -0.94
N THR A 463 -34.10 5.38 -2.05
CA THR A 463 -35.51 4.94 -2.10
C THR A 463 -35.78 3.77 -1.17
N ALA A 464 -34.88 2.78 -1.10
CA ALA A 464 -34.99 1.67 -0.16
C ALA A 464 -34.97 2.14 1.31
N ALA A 465 -34.11 3.11 1.66
CA ALA A 465 -34.03 3.70 2.99
C ALA A 465 -35.28 4.53 3.32
N ALA A 466 -35.75 5.36 2.39
CA ALA A 466 -36.96 6.17 2.57
C ALA A 466 -38.23 5.33 2.77
N TRP A 467 -38.31 4.14 2.17
CA TRP A 467 -39.45 3.23 2.32
C TRP A 467 -39.27 2.18 3.41
N GLY A 468 -38.03 1.86 3.78
CA GLY A 468 -37.69 0.81 4.76
C GLY A 468 -37.45 1.31 6.18
N VAL A 469 -37.15 2.61 6.36
CA VAL A 469 -36.89 3.20 7.68
C VAL A 469 -38.08 4.04 8.13
N ASP A 470 -38.78 3.58 9.17
CA ASP A 470 -39.91 4.30 9.78
C ASP A 470 -39.40 5.38 10.77
N ASP A 471 -38.59 6.31 10.25
CA ASP A 471 -38.04 7.47 10.98
C ASP A 471 -38.55 8.81 10.41
N LYS A 472 -38.42 9.87 11.22
CA LYS A 472 -38.65 11.23 10.72
C LYS A 472 -37.56 11.59 9.71
N ALA A 473 -37.93 12.25 8.61
CA ALA A 473 -36.96 12.74 7.61
C ALA A 473 -35.81 13.57 8.23
N ALA A 474 -36.09 14.32 9.30
CA ALA A 474 -35.09 15.07 10.05
C ALA A 474 -33.95 14.21 10.63
N SER A 475 -34.17 12.91 10.89
CA SER A 475 -33.15 11.98 11.40
C SER A 475 -32.14 11.55 10.32
N LEU A 476 -32.45 11.75 9.03
CA LEU A 476 -31.53 11.49 7.91
C LEU A 476 -30.69 12.71 7.53
N VAL A 477 -31.09 13.92 7.95
CA VAL A 477 -30.37 15.18 7.64
C VAL A 477 -28.89 15.13 8.02
N PRO A 478 -28.48 14.62 9.21
CA PRO A 478 -27.07 14.54 9.57
C PRO A 478 -26.26 13.63 8.64
N LEU A 479 -26.82 12.49 8.23
CA LEU A 479 -26.19 11.58 7.29
C LEU A 479 -26.01 12.24 5.93
N SER A 480 -27.06 12.91 5.42
CA SER A 480 -26.99 13.62 4.14
C SER A 480 -25.97 14.75 4.16
N GLY A 481 -25.92 15.54 5.25
CA GLY A 481 -24.93 16.60 5.41
C GLY A 481 -23.50 16.06 5.45
N MET A 482 -23.29 14.95 6.18
CA MET A 482 -22.01 14.26 6.23
C MET A 482 -21.61 13.71 4.86
N LEU A 483 -22.54 13.08 4.13
CA LEU A 483 -22.28 12.55 2.79
C LEU A 483 -21.96 13.66 1.78
N LEU A 484 -22.65 14.80 1.84
CA LEU A 484 -22.35 15.95 0.98
C LEU A 484 -20.97 16.55 1.29
N ALA A 485 -20.63 16.70 2.57
CA ALA A 485 -19.31 17.18 2.99
C ALA A 485 -18.19 16.20 2.59
N TYR A 486 -18.41 14.90 2.81
CA TYR A 486 -17.52 13.83 2.36
C TYR A 486 -17.37 13.83 0.83
N GLY A 487 -18.46 14.05 0.10
CA GLY A 487 -18.41 14.14 -1.35
C GLY A 487 -17.62 15.34 -1.86
N ALA A 488 -17.80 16.50 -1.25
CA ALA A 488 -17.06 17.72 -1.61
C ALA A 488 -15.56 17.59 -1.35
N MET A 489 -15.15 16.96 -0.24
CA MET A 489 -13.73 16.79 0.08
C MET A 489 -12.99 15.87 -0.90
N MET A 490 -13.69 14.95 -1.58
CA MET A 490 -13.04 14.08 -2.58
C MET A 490 -12.45 14.86 -3.76
N PHE A 491 -12.83 16.12 -3.98
CA PHE A 491 -12.30 16.95 -5.08
C PHE A 491 -11.02 17.72 -4.72
N ALA A 492 -10.41 17.45 -3.56
CA ALA A 492 -9.18 18.09 -3.12
C ALA A 492 -8.20 17.04 -2.58
N SER A 493 -7.04 16.91 -3.25
CA SER A 493 -6.06 15.86 -2.92
C SER A 493 -5.59 15.93 -1.46
N SER A 494 -5.33 17.13 -0.94
CA SER A 494 -4.91 17.32 0.45
C SER A 494 -5.96 16.88 1.47
N TYR A 495 -7.25 17.02 1.17
CA TYR A 495 -8.31 16.52 2.05
C TYR A 495 -8.48 15.00 1.95
N VAL A 496 -8.18 14.40 0.80
CA VAL A 496 -8.16 12.93 0.64
C VAL A 496 -6.98 12.34 1.42
N GLU A 497 -5.79 12.96 1.36
CA GLU A 497 -4.63 12.56 2.16
C GLU A 497 -4.91 12.67 3.66
N GLU A 498 -5.52 13.77 4.10
CA GLU A 498 -5.79 14.08 5.50
C GLU A 498 -7.23 13.72 5.95
N GLU A 499 -7.83 12.70 5.33
CA GLU A 499 -9.24 12.33 5.52
C GLU A 499 -9.59 11.98 6.97
N HIS A 500 -8.63 11.49 7.74
CA HIS A 500 -8.82 11.17 9.16
C HIS A 500 -9.36 12.37 9.97
N HIS A 501 -8.98 13.60 9.61
CA HIS A 501 -9.50 14.80 10.26
C HIS A 501 -11.03 14.92 10.09
N PHE A 502 -11.56 14.65 8.90
CA PHE A 502 -13.00 14.67 8.65
C PHE A 502 -13.72 13.71 9.61
N TRP A 503 -13.25 12.47 9.69
CA TRP A 503 -13.87 11.45 10.54
C TRP A 503 -13.79 11.77 12.02
N TYR A 504 -12.66 12.28 12.50
CA TYR A 504 -12.51 12.66 13.90
C TYR A 504 -13.38 13.86 14.29
N TRP A 505 -13.43 14.90 13.45
CA TRP A 505 -14.26 16.08 13.72
C TRP A 505 -15.75 15.78 13.57
N ALA A 506 -16.16 15.05 12.54
CA ALA A 506 -17.54 14.63 12.34
C ALA A 506 -18.02 13.75 13.49
N THR A 507 -17.21 12.79 13.94
CA THR A 507 -17.51 11.94 15.11
C THR A 507 -17.66 12.79 16.36
N THR A 508 -16.70 13.69 16.64
CA THR A 508 -16.76 14.55 17.83
C THR A 508 -18.01 15.45 17.85
N ALA A 509 -18.30 16.11 16.72
CA ALA A 509 -19.47 16.97 16.59
C ALA A 509 -20.79 16.19 16.75
N TRP A 510 -20.86 14.99 16.16
CA TRP A 510 -22.01 14.12 16.25
C TRP A 510 -22.27 13.62 17.68
N LEU A 511 -21.22 13.18 18.38
CA LEU A 511 -21.35 12.72 19.77
C LEU A 511 -21.76 13.85 20.71
N ALA A 512 -21.22 15.06 20.50
CA ALA A 512 -21.65 16.25 21.22
C ALA A 512 -23.13 16.58 20.96
N TYR A 513 -23.58 16.48 19.69
CA TYR A 513 -24.98 16.68 19.32
C TYR A 513 -25.93 15.69 20.02
N ILE A 514 -25.59 14.40 20.02
CA ILE A 514 -26.39 13.36 20.71
C ILE A 514 -26.47 13.67 22.21
N GLY A 515 -25.35 14.04 22.83
CA GLY A 515 -25.29 14.42 24.24
C GLY A 515 -26.22 15.59 24.56
N LEU A 516 -26.13 16.68 23.79
CA LEU A 516 -26.97 17.88 23.95
C LEU A 516 -28.47 17.58 23.81
N ARG A 517 -28.83 16.64 22.94
CA ARG A 517 -30.23 16.24 22.71
C ARG A 517 -30.77 15.31 23.79
N GLY A 518 -29.91 14.47 24.37
CA GLY A 518 -30.23 13.62 25.52
C GLY A 518 -30.76 14.42 26.71
N PHE A 519 -30.12 15.56 27.03
CA PHE A 519 -30.51 16.42 28.14
C PHE A 519 -31.94 16.97 28.09
N LYS A 520 -32.57 17.02 26.90
CA LYS A 520 -33.89 17.63 26.71
C LYS A 520 -35.07 16.66 26.95
N ARG A 521 -34.84 15.33 27.03
CA ARG A 521 -35.89 14.32 27.25
C ARG A 521 -35.80 13.75 28.67
N GLY A 522 -36.42 14.45 29.62
CA GLY A 522 -36.35 14.17 31.06
C GLY A 522 -37.09 12.92 31.53
N ASN A 523 -36.57 11.72 31.23
CA ASN A 523 -37.06 10.47 31.85
C ASN A 523 -35.98 9.40 32.13
N HIS A 524 -34.71 9.68 31.82
CA HIS A 524 -33.56 8.88 32.25
C HIS A 524 -32.65 9.79 33.10
N SER A 525 -31.97 9.23 34.11
CA SER A 525 -31.09 10.01 35.00
C SER A 525 -30.16 10.90 34.17
N ALA A 526 -30.43 12.21 34.14
CA ALA A 526 -29.68 13.17 33.34
C ALA A 526 -28.17 13.07 33.64
N VAL A 527 -27.82 12.74 34.88
CA VAL A 527 -26.47 12.45 35.35
C VAL A 527 -25.81 11.31 34.56
N LEU A 528 -26.51 10.19 34.35
CA LEU A 528 -25.96 9.05 33.60
C LEU A 528 -25.69 9.40 32.15
N GLN A 529 -26.57 10.18 31.52
CA GLN A 529 -26.37 10.65 30.14
C GLN A 529 -25.24 11.68 30.05
N THR A 530 -25.09 12.57 31.03
CA THR A 530 -23.94 13.49 31.12
C THR A 530 -22.64 12.69 31.22
N LEU A 531 -22.56 11.76 32.17
CA LEU A 531 -21.37 10.95 32.39
C LEU A 531 -21.03 10.10 31.15
N SER A 532 -22.04 9.53 30.50
CA SER A 532 -21.85 8.76 29.26
C SER A 532 -21.33 9.64 28.12
N THR A 533 -21.93 10.82 27.92
CA THR A 533 -21.48 11.77 26.89
C THR A 533 -20.04 12.22 27.15
N THR A 534 -19.72 12.58 28.39
CA THR A 534 -18.37 12.99 28.79
C THR A 534 -17.36 11.86 28.57
N ALA A 535 -17.71 10.62 28.94
CA ALA A 535 -16.86 9.46 28.71
C ALA A 535 -16.63 9.21 27.21
N MET A 536 -17.66 9.33 26.36
CA MET A 536 -17.53 9.19 24.91
C MET A 536 -16.62 10.26 24.31
N LEU A 537 -16.79 11.53 24.70
CA LEU A 537 -15.97 12.63 24.20
C LEU A 537 -14.51 12.53 24.68
N ALA A 538 -14.28 12.13 25.94
CA ALA A 538 -12.95 11.90 26.49
C ALA A 538 -12.25 10.74 25.77
N ALA A 539 -12.92 9.61 25.57
CA ALA A 539 -12.39 8.48 24.81
C ALA A 539 -12.07 8.89 23.37
N THR A 540 -12.97 9.62 22.71
CA THR A 540 -12.76 10.12 21.32
C THR A 540 -11.55 11.05 21.24
N ARG A 541 -11.33 11.89 22.26
CA ARG A 541 -10.18 12.80 22.32
C ARG A 541 -8.85 12.03 22.38
N ILE A 542 -8.80 10.94 23.16
CA ILE A 542 -7.62 10.08 23.28
C ILE A 542 -7.40 9.28 21.98
N ILE A 543 -8.47 8.70 21.42
CA ILE A 543 -8.45 7.94 20.15
C ILE A 543 -7.90 8.80 19.01
N ARG A 544 -8.33 10.07 18.90
CA ARG A 544 -7.86 11.00 17.87
C ARG A 544 -6.35 11.27 17.92
N SER A 545 -5.74 11.19 19.10
CA SER A 545 -4.30 11.40 19.29
C SER A 545 -3.52 10.09 19.41
N TRP A 546 -4.15 8.95 19.11
CA TRP A 546 -3.51 7.65 19.31
C TRP A 546 -2.35 7.44 18.33
N ASN A 547 -2.64 7.56 17.04
CA ASN A 547 -1.68 7.58 15.94
C ASN A 547 -1.95 8.82 15.08
N GLN A 548 -0.90 9.53 14.66
CA GLN A 548 -1.03 10.45 13.52
C GLN A 548 -1.00 9.65 12.22
N THR A 549 -1.93 9.98 11.32
CA THR A 549 -2.07 9.35 9.99
C THR A 549 -2.14 10.43 8.93
N GLY A 550 -2.23 10.06 7.66
CA GLY A 550 -2.18 11.00 6.53
C GLY A 550 -0.77 11.07 5.97
N GLN A 551 -0.45 12.14 5.24
CA GLN A 551 0.86 12.31 4.60
C GLN A 551 1.65 13.43 5.28
N LYS A 552 1.00 14.56 5.56
CA LYS A 552 1.65 15.76 6.05
C LYS A 552 2.10 15.66 7.51
N PHE A 553 1.31 14.97 8.33
CA PHE A 553 1.52 14.93 9.79
C PHE A 553 1.84 13.53 10.32
N ALA A 554 2.08 12.55 9.44
CA ALA A 554 2.36 11.17 9.84
C ALA A 554 3.59 11.05 10.76
N GLY A 555 4.57 11.94 10.64
CA GLY A 555 5.78 11.99 11.48
C GLY A 555 5.63 12.74 12.81
N GLU A 556 4.51 13.44 13.03
CA GLU A 556 4.32 14.29 14.21
C GLU A 556 4.12 13.47 15.50
N PRO A 557 4.34 14.08 16.70
CA PRO A 557 4.11 13.42 17.98
C PRO A 557 2.66 12.91 18.16
N ASP A 558 2.54 11.66 18.62
CA ASP A 558 1.29 11.01 19.03
C ASP A 558 1.49 10.17 20.31
N ILE A 559 0.39 9.59 20.82
CA ILE A 559 0.45 8.78 22.04
C ILE A 559 1.37 7.56 21.86
N VAL A 560 1.29 6.89 20.72
CA VAL A 560 2.05 5.66 20.44
C VAL A 560 3.55 5.96 20.41
N LYS A 561 4.00 6.87 19.55
CA LYS A 561 5.41 7.22 19.34
C LYS A 561 6.01 7.92 20.56
N THR A 562 5.29 8.89 21.13
CA THR A 562 5.86 9.74 22.20
C THR A 562 5.84 9.05 23.56
N TYR A 563 4.82 8.24 23.86
CA TYR A 563 4.64 7.68 25.21
C TYR A 563 4.74 6.16 25.27
N LEU A 564 4.13 5.41 24.34
CA LEU A 564 4.08 3.95 24.43
C LEU A 564 5.39 3.30 23.98
N HIS A 565 5.97 3.74 22.86
CA HIS A 565 7.26 3.25 22.38
C HIS A 565 8.41 3.57 23.34
N THR A 566 8.35 4.74 23.97
CA THR A 566 9.34 5.18 24.97
C THR A 566 9.16 4.52 26.33
N ASN A 567 7.99 3.91 26.61
CA ASN A 567 7.69 3.24 27.87
C ASN A 567 7.05 1.85 27.66
N PRO A 568 7.83 0.84 27.24
CA PRO A 568 7.32 -0.52 27.02
C PRO A 568 6.55 -1.11 28.21
N THR A 569 6.95 -0.80 29.45
CA THR A 569 6.23 -1.23 30.66
C THR A 569 4.80 -0.72 30.70
N LEU A 570 4.58 0.57 30.37
CA LEU A 570 3.23 1.15 30.32
C LEU A 570 2.40 0.49 29.22
N LEU A 571 2.99 0.27 28.05
CA LEU A 571 2.35 -0.43 26.94
C LEU A 571 1.87 -1.83 27.37
N TRP A 572 2.74 -2.65 27.97
CA TRP A 572 2.38 -4.00 28.39
C TRP A 572 1.41 -4.04 29.57
N CYS A 573 1.40 -3.03 30.45
CA CYS A 573 0.36 -2.87 31.46
C CYS A 573 -1.02 -2.63 30.84
N LEU A 574 -1.10 -1.76 29.83
CA LEU A 574 -2.34 -1.50 29.09
C LEU A 574 -2.80 -2.72 28.31
N ILE A 575 -1.88 -3.43 27.63
CA ILE A 575 -2.17 -4.69 26.94
C ILE A 575 -2.70 -5.72 27.94
N GLY A 576 -2.03 -5.91 29.08
CA GLY A 576 -2.47 -6.81 30.14
C GLY A 576 -3.87 -6.47 30.64
N ALA A 577 -4.18 -5.18 30.83
CA ALA A 577 -5.52 -4.72 31.17
C ALA A 577 -6.56 -5.04 30.08
N THR A 578 -6.21 -4.91 28.80
CA THR A 578 -7.07 -5.29 27.67
C THR A 578 -7.36 -6.79 27.67
N TYR A 579 -6.33 -7.64 27.78
CA TYR A 579 -6.50 -9.09 27.83
C TYR A 579 -7.28 -9.55 29.07
N PHE A 580 -7.06 -8.91 30.23
CA PHE A 580 -7.83 -9.18 31.43
C PHE A 580 -9.31 -8.82 31.25
N TRP A 581 -9.62 -7.67 30.64
CA TRP A 581 -11.00 -7.29 30.32
C TRP A 581 -11.68 -8.30 29.40
N VAL A 582 -10.99 -8.74 28.33
CA VAL A 582 -11.51 -9.78 27.43
C VAL A 582 -11.72 -11.11 28.16
N HIS A 583 -10.81 -11.49 29.05
CA HIS A 583 -10.95 -12.69 29.88
C HIS A 583 -12.20 -12.66 30.75
N GLN A 584 -12.47 -11.54 31.44
CA GLN A 584 -13.68 -11.39 32.25
C GLN A 584 -14.96 -11.50 31.39
N ASN A 585 -14.97 -10.88 30.20
CA ASN A 585 -16.09 -10.98 29.28
C ASN A 585 -16.30 -12.40 28.74
N LEU A 586 -15.22 -13.14 28.49
CA LEU A 586 -15.29 -14.50 27.98
C LEU A 586 -15.82 -15.47 29.06
N ILE A 587 -15.36 -15.33 30.30
CA ILE A 587 -15.92 -16.08 31.46
C ILE A 587 -17.42 -15.80 31.60
N ALA A 588 -17.83 -14.52 31.58
CA ALA A 588 -19.23 -14.14 31.68
C ALA A 588 -20.06 -14.71 30.51
N SER A 589 -19.50 -14.70 29.31
CA SER A 589 -20.12 -15.22 28.09
C SER A 589 -20.28 -16.74 28.07
N LEU A 590 -19.38 -17.46 28.76
CA LEU A 590 -19.41 -18.92 28.88
C LEU A 590 -20.09 -19.41 30.17
N SER A 591 -20.86 -18.54 30.85
CA SER A 591 -21.59 -18.88 32.07
C SER A 591 -22.64 -20.00 31.91
N GLY A 592 -22.97 -20.38 30.67
CA GLY A 592 -23.77 -21.57 30.36
C GLY A 592 -23.04 -22.91 30.54
N LEU A 593 -21.71 -22.91 30.66
CA LEU A 593 -20.88 -24.08 30.95
C LEU A 593 -20.62 -24.21 32.46
N PRO A 594 -20.20 -25.39 32.96
CA PRO A 594 -19.66 -25.51 34.31
C PRO A 594 -18.57 -24.46 34.55
N VAL A 595 -18.62 -23.76 35.69
CA VAL A 595 -17.73 -22.61 36.00
C VAL A 595 -16.25 -22.94 35.80
N TRP A 596 -15.81 -24.13 36.23
CA TRP A 596 -14.43 -24.59 36.05
C TRP A 596 -14.07 -24.72 34.57
N LEU A 597 -14.97 -25.25 33.74
CA LEU A 597 -14.75 -25.44 32.31
C LEU A 597 -14.74 -24.09 31.57
N GLY A 598 -15.71 -23.22 31.87
CA GLY A 598 -15.76 -21.86 31.32
C GLY A 598 -14.51 -21.05 31.68
N PHE A 599 -14.04 -21.15 32.92
CA PHE A 599 -12.78 -20.55 33.36
C PHE A 599 -11.57 -21.13 32.62
N THR A 600 -11.39 -22.45 32.61
CA THR A 600 -10.25 -23.12 31.95
C THR A 600 -10.17 -22.79 30.46
N VAL A 601 -11.30 -22.87 29.74
CA VAL A 601 -11.35 -22.54 28.31
C VAL A 601 -11.03 -21.07 28.07
N SER A 602 -11.60 -20.16 28.88
CA SER A 602 -11.33 -18.72 28.76
C SER A 602 -9.86 -18.39 29.03
N THR A 603 -9.31 -18.90 30.14
CA THR A 603 -7.93 -18.68 30.54
C THR A 603 -6.95 -19.25 29.50
N GLY A 604 -7.18 -20.49 29.03
CA GLY A 604 -6.32 -21.11 28.03
C GLY A 604 -6.30 -20.33 26.71
N MET A 605 -7.47 -19.88 26.23
CA MET A 605 -7.58 -19.10 24.99
C MET A 605 -6.90 -17.73 25.11
N VAL A 606 -7.15 -16.99 26.19
CA VAL A 606 -6.56 -15.68 26.44
C VAL A 606 -5.04 -15.79 26.60
N LEU A 607 -4.55 -16.82 27.31
CA LEU A 607 -3.12 -17.04 27.50
C LEU A 607 -2.43 -17.43 26.19
N ALA A 608 -3.05 -18.27 25.36
CA ALA A 608 -2.54 -18.61 24.02
C ALA A 608 -2.41 -17.36 23.14
N ALA A 609 -3.46 -16.52 23.10
CA ALA A 609 -3.43 -15.28 22.33
C ALA A 609 -2.41 -14.26 22.88
N PHE A 610 -2.31 -14.12 24.21
CA PHE A 610 -1.35 -13.22 24.86
C PHE A 610 0.10 -13.67 24.61
N THR A 611 0.40 -14.96 24.78
CA THR A 611 1.75 -15.49 24.53
C THR A 611 2.13 -15.43 23.06
N PHE A 612 1.18 -15.67 22.14
CA PHE A 612 1.39 -15.38 20.72
C PHE A 612 1.72 -13.91 20.50
N LYS A 613 0.96 -12.98 21.09
CA LYS A 613 1.23 -11.54 20.93
C LYS A 613 2.62 -11.16 21.44
N VAL A 614 3.06 -11.70 22.58
CA VAL A 614 4.43 -11.50 23.08
C VAL A 614 5.48 -12.04 22.09
N ALA A 615 5.28 -13.26 21.56
CA ALA A 615 6.19 -13.85 20.58
C ALA A 615 6.24 -13.04 19.28
N PHE A 616 5.08 -12.64 18.77
CA PHE A 616 4.94 -11.78 17.61
C PHE A 616 5.67 -10.45 17.81
N THR A 617 5.45 -9.76 18.94
CA THR A 617 6.15 -8.51 19.24
C THR A 617 7.66 -8.73 19.40
N LEU A 618 8.11 -9.89 19.89
CA LEU A 618 9.52 -10.17 20.06
C LEU A 618 10.23 -10.32 18.70
N GLU A 619 9.54 -10.87 17.71
CA GLU A 619 10.04 -10.94 16.34
C GLU A 619 9.90 -9.56 15.68
N ASP A 620 8.69 -9.00 15.61
CA ASP A 620 8.35 -7.73 14.94
C ASP A 620 9.07 -6.49 15.52
N ALA A 621 8.97 -6.28 16.84
CA ALA A 621 9.45 -5.09 17.56
C ALA A 621 10.08 -5.46 18.93
N PRO A 622 11.21 -6.18 18.97
CA PRO A 622 11.86 -6.68 20.18
C PRO A 622 12.12 -5.61 21.25
N GLU A 623 12.39 -4.38 20.84
CA GLU A 623 12.58 -3.22 21.71
C GLU A 623 11.34 -2.85 22.53
N LEU A 624 10.15 -3.22 22.05
CA LEU A 624 8.90 -3.05 22.78
C LEU A 624 8.66 -4.18 23.79
N VAL A 625 9.42 -5.28 23.77
CA VAL A 625 9.22 -6.42 24.67
C VAL A 625 10.03 -6.24 25.95
N THR A 626 9.32 -6.09 27.07
CA THR A 626 9.96 -6.03 28.39
C THR A 626 10.54 -7.38 28.81
N GLU A 627 11.54 -7.35 29.70
CA GLU A 627 12.14 -8.58 30.26
C GLU A 627 11.11 -9.44 31.01
N PHE A 628 10.11 -8.80 31.64
CA PHE A 628 8.98 -9.50 32.25
C PHE A 628 8.15 -10.28 31.22
N ALA A 629 7.79 -9.66 30.09
CA ALA A 629 7.07 -10.32 29.01
C ALA A 629 7.90 -11.46 28.39
N ARG A 630 9.21 -11.25 28.21
CA ARG A 630 10.14 -12.29 27.72
C ARG A 630 10.18 -13.52 28.65
N ARG A 631 10.24 -13.30 29.97
CA ARG A 631 10.20 -14.39 30.96
C ARG A 631 8.87 -15.14 30.99
N LEU A 632 7.75 -14.44 30.79
CA LEU A 632 6.43 -15.08 30.65
C LEU A 632 6.38 -16.06 29.47
N LEU A 633 7.02 -15.73 28.35
CA LEU A 633 7.13 -16.63 27.20
C LEU A 633 7.92 -17.90 27.54
N GLN A 634 8.97 -17.78 28.35
CA GLN A 634 9.81 -18.91 28.80
C GLN A 634 9.12 -19.81 29.83
N LEU A 635 8.13 -19.30 30.58
CA LEU A 635 7.39 -20.05 31.59
C LEU A 635 6.26 -20.91 30.99
N ASN A 636 5.76 -20.61 29.79
CA ASN A 636 4.65 -21.33 29.14
C ASN A 636 5.12 -22.36 28.10
N PHE A 637 5.24 -23.61 28.57
CA PHE A 637 5.27 -24.89 27.83
C PHE A 637 6.46 -25.24 26.91
N SER A 638 7.15 -26.31 27.37
CA SER A 638 8.09 -27.27 26.74
C SER A 638 9.57 -26.92 26.57
N GLN A 639 10.40 -27.59 27.39
CA GLN A 639 11.81 -27.94 27.16
C GLN A 639 11.98 -28.92 25.98
N GLY A 640 11.26 -28.72 24.87
CA GLY A 640 11.32 -29.58 23.69
C GLY A 640 10.43 -29.02 22.58
N ALA A 641 11.07 -28.43 21.57
CA ALA A 641 10.50 -27.66 20.46
C ALA A 641 9.95 -26.28 20.86
N SER A 642 10.77 -25.24 20.67
CA SER A 642 10.30 -23.87 20.51
C SER A 642 9.26 -23.85 19.40
N ALA A 643 7.97 -23.82 19.75
CA ALA A 643 6.91 -23.71 18.75
C ALA A 643 7.10 -22.38 18.01
N ASP A 644 7.44 -22.51 16.72
CA ASP A 644 7.56 -21.43 15.75
C ASP A 644 6.30 -20.53 15.73
N LEU A 645 6.46 -19.25 15.41
CA LEU A 645 5.40 -18.23 15.48
C LEU A 645 4.14 -18.67 14.73
N VAL A 646 4.30 -19.32 13.58
CA VAL A 646 3.22 -19.87 12.76
C VAL A 646 2.36 -20.87 13.54
N SER A 647 2.98 -21.75 14.32
CA SER A 647 2.27 -22.77 15.10
C SER A 647 1.45 -22.14 16.23
N ARG A 648 1.98 -21.10 16.87
CA ARG A 648 1.27 -20.33 17.91
C ARG A 648 0.04 -19.61 17.33
N ALA A 649 0.20 -18.93 16.19
CA ALA A 649 -0.90 -18.29 15.49
C ALA A 649 -2.00 -19.29 15.11
N ARG A 650 -1.62 -20.44 14.54
CA ARG A 650 -2.56 -21.51 14.18
C ARG A 650 -3.33 -22.05 15.38
N ALA A 651 -2.66 -22.27 16.51
CA ALA A 651 -3.31 -22.70 17.74
C ALA A 651 -4.38 -21.69 18.20
N VAL A 652 -4.06 -20.39 18.13
CA VAL A 652 -5.01 -19.32 18.45
C VAL A 652 -6.21 -19.35 17.48
N PHE A 653 -5.98 -19.39 16.17
CA PHE A 653 -7.08 -19.39 15.20
C PHE A 653 -7.97 -20.62 15.29
N ILE A 654 -7.39 -21.82 15.47
CA ILE A 654 -8.15 -23.05 15.66
C ILE A 654 -9.01 -22.94 16.93
N GLY A 655 -8.44 -22.45 18.04
CA GLY A 655 -9.19 -22.23 19.28
C GLY A 655 -10.37 -21.26 19.10
N LEU A 656 -10.13 -20.12 18.44
CA LEU A 656 -11.17 -19.13 18.16
C LEU A 656 -12.26 -19.67 17.21
N ALA A 657 -11.87 -20.46 16.20
CA ALA A 657 -12.81 -21.10 15.28
C ALA A 657 -13.71 -22.10 16.01
N LEU A 658 -13.14 -22.96 16.86
CA LEU A 658 -13.90 -23.91 17.68
C LEU A 658 -14.87 -23.19 18.63
N LEU A 659 -14.41 -22.14 19.31
CA LEU A 659 -15.27 -21.32 20.18
C LEU A 659 -16.42 -20.67 19.42
N THR A 660 -16.15 -20.16 18.21
CA THR A 660 -17.17 -19.57 17.33
C THR A 660 -18.20 -20.62 16.91
N VAL A 661 -17.76 -21.78 16.41
CA VAL A 661 -18.65 -22.88 16.00
C VAL A 661 -19.51 -23.35 17.16
N CYS A 662 -18.92 -23.60 18.33
CA CYS A 662 -19.65 -23.98 19.54
C CYS A 662 -20.71 -22.93 19.93
N THR A 663 -20.36 -21.65 19.89
CA THR A 663 -21.29 -20.54 20.20
C THR A 663 -22.44 -20.50 19.20
N VAL A 664 -22.17 -20.61 17.90
CA VAL A 664 -23.19 -20.61 16.85
C VAL A 664 -24.12 -21.82 16.98
N LEU A 665 -23.56 -23.02 17.19
CA LEU A 665 -24.35 -24.23 17.41
C LEU A 665 -25.25 -24.11 18.65
N PHE A 666 -24.74 -23.51 19.73
CA PHE A 666 -25.53 -23.23 20.92
C PHE A 666 -26.70 -22.29 20.61
N MET A 667 -26.44 -21.17 19.92
CA MET A 667 -27.46 -20.20 19.51
C MET A 667 -28.55 -20.81 18.60
N LEU A 668 -28.19 -21.81 17.78
CA LEU A 668 -29.13 -22.55 16.94
C LEU A 668 -29.94 -23.62 17.71
N SER A 669 -29.38 -24.13 18.80
CA SER A 669 -30.01 -25.19 19.60
C SER A 669 -31.18 -24.65 20.44
N ARG A 670 -32.41 -25.09 20.14
CA ARG A 670 -33.63 -24.65 20.87
C ARG A 670 -33.85 -25.33 22.23
N ARG A 671 -32.88 -26.13 22.71
CA ARG A 671 -33.17 -27.20 23.69
C ARG A 671 -32.99 -26.89 25.16
N HIS A 672 -32.50 -25.71 25.57
CA HIS A 672 -32.30 -25.43 27.00
C HIS A 672 -32.74 -24.01 27.44
N ARG A 673 -33.57 -23.96 28.49
CA ARG A 673 -34.25 -22.76 29.01
C ARG A 673 -33.61 -22.13 30.26
N PHE A 674 -32.52 -22.67 30.81
CA PHE A 674 -32.19 -22.42 32.22
C PHE A 674 -30.77 -21.92 32.58
N LEU A 675 -29.87 -21.60 31.64
CA LEU A 675 -28.55 -21.03 31.96
C LEU A 675 -28.20 -19.88 31.01
N GLY A 676 -27.45 -18.87 31.49
CA GLY A 676 -27.08 -17.65 30.76
C GLY A 676 -26.55 -17.95 29.35
N ARG A 677 -27.20 -17.38 28.33
CA ARG A 677 -27.00 -17.77 26.94
C ARG A 677 -25.84 -17.01 26.29
N PRO A 678 -24.89 -17.71 25.64
CA PRO A 678 -24.02 -17.13 24.63
C PRO A 678 -24.86 -16.49 23.51
N GLY A 679 -24.49 -15.26 23.14
CA GLY A 679 -25.21 -14.47 22.15
C GLY A 679 -24.30 -13.59 21.29
N PRO A 680 -24.82 -12.57 20.60
CA PRO A 680 -24.02 -11.67 19.78
C PRO A 680 -22.85 -11.00 20.54
N SER A 681 -23.00 -10.74 21.84
CA SER A 681 -21.92 -10.20 22.69
C SER A 681 -20.78 -11.19 22.91
N THR A 682 -21.07 -12.49 22.90
CA THR A 682 -20.05 -13.56 22.98
C THR A 682 -19.25 -13.61 21.69
N LEU A 683 -19.92 -13.54 20.53
CA LEU A 683 -19.25 -13.48 19.23
C LEU A 683 -18.38 -12.23 19.09
N LEU A 684 -18.83 -11.06 19.60
CA LEU A 684 -18.00 -9.86 19.68
C LEU A 684 -16.76 -10.08 20.57
N THR A 685 -16.89 -10.79 21.70
CA THR A 685 -15.76 -11.07 22.60
C THR A 685 -14.74 -12.01 21.94
N ILE A 686 -15.21 -13.06 21.26
CA ILE A 686 -14.35 -13.98 20.50
C ILE A 686 -13.64 -13.21 19.36
N TYR A 687 -14.37 -12.38 18.62
CA TYR A 687 -13.78 -11.53 17.59
C TYR A 687 -12.78 -10.54 18.18
N THR A 688 -13.03 -10.00 19.38
CA THR A 688 -12.07 -9.10 20.04
C THR A 688 -10.73 -9.78 20.21
N LEU A 689 -10.67 -11.06 20.63
CA LEU A 689 -9.41 -11.81 20.69
C LEU A 689 -8.73 -11.96 19.31
N LEU A 690 -9.51 -12.22 18.25
CA LEU A 690 -8.97 -12.25 16.89
C LEU A 690 -8.38 -10.89 16.51
N ALA A 691 -9.10 -9.81 16.81
CA ALA A 691 -8.71 -8.44 16.51
C ALA A 691 -7.44 -8.05 17.29
N LEU A 692 -7.31 -8.44 18.57
CA LEU A 692 -6.07 -8.25 19.33
C LEU A 692 -4.91 -9.05 18.73
N THR A 693 -5.16 -10.28 18.26
CA THR A 693 -4.17 -11.13 17.61
C THR A 693 -3.67 -10.48 16.32
N GLN A 694 -4.58 -9.90 15.54
CA GLN A 694 -4.34 -9.32 14.21
C GLN A 694 -3.96 -7.83 14.20
N SER A 695 -4.01 -7.14 15.34
CA SER A 695 -3.61 -5.73 15.43
C SER A 695 -2.14 -5.59 15.82
N ARG A 696 -1.46 -4.53 15.33
CA ARG A 696 -0.14 -4.12 15.85
C ARG A 696 -0.17 -3.95 17.36
N THR A 697 0.94 -4.26 18.01
CA THR A 697 1.07 -4.28 19.48
C THR A 697 0.61 -2.96 20.14
N PRO A 698 0.99 -1.76 19.64
CA PRO A 698 0.54 -0.49 20.21
C PRO A 698 -0.95 -0.17 19.99
N SER A 699 -1.62 -0.86 19.08
CA SER A 699 -3.06 -0.66 18.78
C SER A 699 -3.96 -1.50 19.69
N VAL A 700 -3.43 -2.50 20.40
CA VAL A 700 -4.22 -3.36 21.31
C VAL A 700 -5.00 -2.57 22.38
N PRO A 701 -4.44 -1.54 23.06
CA PRO A 701 -5.19 -0.80 24.07
C PRO A 701 -6.39 0.01 23.53
N LEU A 702 -6.46 0.30 22.22
CA LEU A 702 -7.60 1.02 21.62
C LEU A 702 -8.93 0.31 21.89
N TYR A 703 -8.95 -1.01 22.00
CA TYR A 703 -10.18 -1.77 22.24
C TYR A 703 -10.80 -1.49 23.63
N LEU A 704 -10.00 -1.05 24.61
CA LEU A 704 -10.55 -0.54 25.89
C LEU A 704 -11.30 0.78 25.69
N LEU A 705 -10.78 1.66 24.84
CA LEU A 705 -11.42 2.93 24.50
C LEU A 705 -12.67 2.71 23.65
N PHE A 706 -12.62 1.81 22.66
CA PHE A 706 -13.79 1.41 21.88
C PHE A 706 -14.87 0.80 22.76
N ASN A 707 -14.51 -0.07 23.71
CA ASN A 707 -15.45 -0.60 24.68
C ASN A 707 -16.04 0.49 25.59
N THR A 708 -15.23 1.47 26.01
CA THR A 708 -15.72 2.63 26.77
C THR A 708 -16.77 3.41 25.99
N GLN A 709 -16.51 3.68 24.70
CA GLN A 709 -17.48 4.30 23.80
C GLN A 709 -18.74 3.44 23.62
N LEU A 710 -18.61 2.12 23.47
CA LEU A 710 -19.73 1.19 23.32
C LEU A 710 -20.63 1.16 24.57
N LEU A 711 -20.04 1.09 25.76
CA LEU A 711 -20.78 1.09 27.03
C LEU A 711 -21.50 2.41 27.25
N ALA A 712 -20.85 3.53 26.92
CA ALA A 712 -21.48 4.84 27.04
C ALA A 712 -22.57 5.06 25.98
N LEU A 713 -22.36 4.62 24.73
CA LEU A 713 -23.38 4.69 23.67
C LEU A 713 -24.67 3.95 24.08
N ALA A 714 -24.54 2.85 24.82
CA ALA A 714 -25.68 2.06 25.27
C ALA A 714 -26.72 2.85 26.08
N SER A 715 -26.31 3.88 26.82
CA SER A 715 -27.22 4.71 27.61
C SER A 715 -28.03 5.69 26.73
N HIS A 716 -27.55 5.97 25.52
CA HIS A 716 -28.20 6.85 24.54
C HIS A 716 -29.11 6.10 23.56
N VAL A 717 -28.98 4.77 23.44
CA VAL A 717 -29.77 3.92 22.54
C VAL A 717 -31.28 4.15 22.59
N PRO A 718 -31.93 4.32 23.76
CA PRO A 718 -33.37 4.57 23.82
C PRO A 718 -33.78 5.86 23.11
N VAL A 719 -32.92 6.88 23.15
CA VAL A 719 -33.21 8.23 22.62
C VAL A 719 -32.94 8.32 21.11
N LEU A 720 -32.00 7.54 20.59
CA LEU A 720 -31.59 7.55 19.19
C LEU A 720 -32.63 6.90 18.27
N SER A 721 -32.86 7.48 17.10
CA SER A 721 -33.58 6.81 16.02
C SER A 721 -32.73 5.69 15.39
N PRO A 722 -33.33 4.66 14.75
CA PRO A 722 -32.60 3.70 13.93
C PRO A 722 -31.61 4.30 12.92
N ALA A 723 -31.99 5.37 12.22
CA ALA A 723 -31.12 6.08 11.31
C ALA A 723 -29.96 6.77 12.04
N GLU A 724 -30.23 7.48 13.15
CA GLU A 724 -29.20 8.15 13.96
C GLU A 724 -28.20 7.16 14.57
N LEU A 725 -28.68 6.00 15.03
CA LEU A 725 -27.82 4.92 15.51
C LEU A 725 -26.93 4.38 14.38
N SER A 726 -27.48 4.20 13.18
CA SER A 726 -26.72 3.73 12.01
C SER A 726 -25.65 4.74 11.60
N THR A 727 -25.96 6.04 11.58
CA THR A 727 -24.99 7.12 11.36
C THR A 727 -23.88 7.11 12.40
N THR A 728 -24.22 6.90 13.68
CA THR A 728 -23.24 6.80 14.78
C THR A 728 -22.25 5.66 14.53
N LEU A 729 -22.74 4.50 14.09
CA LEU A 729 -21.89 3.34 13.83
C LEU A 729 -20.97 3.55 12.62
N VAL A 730 -21.42 4.22 11.56
CA VAL A 730 -20.57 4.59 10.41
C VAL A 730 -19.40 5.49 10.85
N LEU A 731 -19.68 6.50 11.67
CA LEU A 731 -18.68 7.43 12.18
C LEU A 731 -17.62 6.73 13.04
N LEU A 732 -18.06 5.90 14.00
CA LEU A 732 -17.16 5.17 14.89
C LEU A 732 -16.31 4.13 14.13
N GLN A 733 -16.88 3.49 13.11
CA GLN A 733 -16.17 2.55 12.26
C GLN A 733 -15.01 3.20 11.50
N HIS A 734 -15.25 4.33 10.84
CA HIS A 734 -14.19 5.03 10.10
C HIS A 734 -13.18 5.67 11.05
N ALA A 735 -13.61 6.27 12.16
CA ALA A 735 -12.69 6.80 13.17
C ALA A 735 -11.77 5.72 13.75
N ALA A 736 -12.27 4.49 13.94
CA ALA A 736 -11.46 3.38 14.42
C ALA A 736 -10.40 2.90 13.41
N PHE A 737 -10.69 2.97 12.10
CA PHE A 737 -9.72 2.67 11.04
C PHE A 737 -8.49 3.58 11.13
N PHE A 738 -8.72 4.90 11.13
CA PHE A 738 -7.63 5.87 11.21
C PHE A 738 -6.90 5.83 12.56
N ALA A 739 -7.62 5.60 13.67
CA ALA A 739 -6.98 5.52 14.98
C ALA A 739 -6.01 4.33 15.11
N ALA A 740 -6.27 3.25 14.38
CA ALA A 740 -5.40 2.08 14.34
C ALA A 740 -4.13 2.27 13.48
N GLY A 741 -4.01 3.41 12.77
CA GLY A 741 -2.87 3.74 11.91
C GLY A 741 -3.15 3.68 10.41
N GLY A 742 -4.35 3.30 9.99
CA GLY A 742 -4.72 3.24 8.57
C GLY A 742 -4.83 4.63 7.93
N SER A 743 -4.52 4.74 6.64
CA SER A 743 -4.71 5.96 5.84
C SER A 743 -5.24 5.61 4.44
N ASN A 744 -5.39 6.60 3.55
CA ASN A 744 -5.70 6.33 2.14
C ASN A 744 -4.45 5.99 1.30
N SER A 745 -3.28 5.86 1.92
CA SER A 745 -2.05 5.47 1.25
C SER A 745 -1.87 3.94 1.27
N ILE A 746 -1.37 3.37 0.18
CA ILE A 746 -0.98 1.95 0.11
C ILE A 746 0.13 1.66 1.14
N ALA A 747 0.98 2.65 1.40
CA ALA A 747 2.04 2.62 2.40
C ALA A 747 1.56 2.30 3.84
N SER A 748 0.26 2.50 4.12
CA SER A 748 -0.31 2.24 5.45
C SER A 748 -0.86 0.83 5.65
N VAL A 749 -0.87 -0.01 4.59
CA VAL A 749 -1.38 -1.38 4.66
C VAL A 749 -0.41 -2.25 5.46
N ASP A 750 -0.88 -2.77 6.58
CA ASP A 750 -0.12 -3.67 7.44
C ASP A 750 -0.09 -5.10 6.87
N LEU A 751 1.02 -5.47 6.24
CA LEU A 751 1.24 -6.81 5.70
C LEU A 751 1.79 -7.79 6.74
N ALA A 752 2.53 -7.33 7.76
CA ALA A 752 3.12 -8.20 8.78
C ALA A 752 2.06 -9.07 9.48
N SER A 753 0.93 -8.47 9.86
CA SER A 753 -0.17 -9.20 10.47
C SER A 753 -0.88 -10.18 9.51
N ALA A 754 -0.82 -9.94 8.20
CA ALA A 754 -1.46 -10.78 7.19
C ALA A 754 -0.85 -12.19 7.09
N TYR A 755 0.42 -12.33 7.51
CA TYR A 755 1.16 -13.60 7.48
C TYR A 755 1.01 -14.44 8.74
N ASN A 756 0.31 -13.94 9.77
CA ASN A 756 0.07 -14.69 10.99
C ASN A 756 -0.57 -16.05 10.66
N GLY A 757 0.11 -17.16 11.01
CA GLY A 757 -0.37 -18.53 10.80
C GLY A 757 -0.18 -19.11 9.39
N VAL A 758 0.44 -18.35 8.49
CA VAL A 758 0.74 -18.74 7.10
C VAL A 758 2.22 -19.13 7.00
N ALA A 759 2.51 -20.37 6.59
CA ALA A 759 3.89 -20.89 6.49
C ALA A 759 4.53 -20.69 5.12
N ARG A 760 3.71 -20.45 4.09
CA ARG A 760 4.08 -20.24 2.69
C ARG A 760 3.04 -19.32 2.09
N PHE A 761 3.45 -18.41 1.21
CA PHE A 761 2.53 -17.48 0.57
C PHE A 761 1.36 -18.23 -0.09
N ALA A 762 0.16 -17.71 0.14
CA ALA A 762 -1.06 -18.11 -0.55
C ALA A 762 -1.99 -16.89 -0.61
N ALA A 763 -2.31 -16.43 -1.82
CA ALA A 763 -2.97 -15.14 -2.04
C ALA A 763 -4.31 -15.00 -1.31
N LEU A 764 -5.16 -16.02 -1.35
CA LEU A 764 -6.47 -15.98 -0.71
C LEU A 764 -6.40 -15.81 0.82
N PRO A 765 -5.70 -16.68 1.60
CA PRO A 765 -5.60 -16.51 3.04
C PRO A 765 -4.82 -15.25 3.44
N VAL A 766 -3.75 -14.88 2.72
CA VAL A 766 -2.99 -13.65 3.01
C VAL A 766 -3.86 -12.42 2.76
N GLY A 767 -4.55 -12.34 1.63
CA GLY A 767 -5.46 -11.23 1.32
C GLY A 767 -6.63 -11.12 2.32
N ALA A 768 -7.18 -12.25 2.75
CA ALA A 768 -8.22 -12.26 3.78
C ALA A 768 -7.69 -11.77 5.14
N LEU A 769 -6.51 -12.23 5.55
CA LEU A 769 -5.88 -11.81 6.81
C LEU A 769 -5.43 -10.35 6.76
N ALA A 770 -4.89 -9.88 5.62
CA ALA A 770 -4.57 -8.48 5.39
C ALA A 770 -5.80 -7.58 5.53
N PHE A 771 -6.94 -7.98 4.97
CA PHE A 771 -8.19 -7.25 5.18
C PHE A 771 -8.61 -7.26 6.66
N VAL A 772 -8.57 -8.42 7.32
CA VAL A 772 -8.99 -8.56 8.73
C VAL A 772 -8.09 -7.78 9.69
N SER A 773 -6.78 -7.71 9.46
CA SER A 773 -5.84 -6.96 10.28
C SER A 773 -6.04 -5.46 10.12
N ASN A 774 -6.09 -4.97 8.88
CA ASN A 774 -6.22 -3.55 8.57
C ASN A 774 -7.60 -2.98 8.91
N TRP A 775 -8.67 -3.80 8.81
CA TRP A 775 -10.04 -3.44 9.21
C TRP A 775 -10.45 -3.97 10.59
N ALA A 776 -9.49 -4.34 11.46
CA ALA A 776 -9.80 -4.95 12.75
C ALA A 776 -10.75 -4.08 13.63
N GLY A 777 -10.46 -2.78 13.74
CA GLY A 777 -11.33 -1.81 14.42
C GLY A 777 -12.70 -1.63 13.75
N PRO A 778 -12.76 -1.38 12.43
CA PRO A 778 -14.01 -1.33 11.67
C PRO A 778 -14.92 -2.55 11.83
N ILE A 779 -14.38 -3.76 11.69
CA ILE A 779 -15.13 -5.02 11.85
C ILE A 779 -15.63 -5.16 13.29
N TRP A 780 -14.81 -4.77 14.28
CA TRP A 780 -15.23 -4.74 15.68
C TRP A 780 -16.47 -3.87 15.87
N TRP A 781 -16.49 -2.67 15.27
CA TRP A 781 -17.64 -1.76 15.33
C TRP A 781 -18.88 -2.28 14.58
N SER A 782 -18.70 -3.07 13.51
CA SER A 782 -19.83 -3.75 12.85
C SER A 782 -20.49 -4.77 13.78
N LEU A 783 -19.70 -5.60 14.47
CA LEU A 783 -20.22 -6.58 15.43
C LEU A 783 -20.77 -5.92 16.70
N ALA A 784 -20.11 -4.88 17.22
CA ALA A 784 -20.63 -4.07 18.31
C ALA A 784 -21.95 -3.39 17.94
N GLY A 785 -22.08 -2.94 16.68
CA GLY A 785 -23.31 -2.43 16.11
C GLY A 785 -24.46 -3.43 16.20
N VAL A 786 -24.23 -4.71 15.92
CA VAL A 786 -25.23 -5.78 16.08
C VAL A 786 -25.71 -5.89 17.53
N VAL A 787 -24.79 -5.84 18.50
CA VAL A 787 -25.13 -5.87 19.94
C VAL A 787 -26.02 -4.67 20.32
N VAL A 788 -25.69 -3.48 19.84
CA VAL A 788 -26.45 -2.26 20.12
C VAL A 788 -27.82 -2.25 19.41
N LEU A 789 -27.90 -2.76 18.18
CA LEU A 789 -29.16 -2.95 17.46
C LEU A 789 -30.07 -3.96 18.18
N GLY A 790 -29.49 -5.00 18.78
CA GLY A 790 -30.21 -5.94 19.65
C GLY A 790 -30.83 -5.24 20.86
N ARG A 791 -30.08 -4.35 21.52
CA ARG A 791 -30.59 -3.53 22.64
C ARG A 791 -31.70 -2.58 22.17
N LYS A 792 -31.54 -1.94 21.01
CA LYS A 792 -32.57 -1.07 20.43
C LYS A 792 -33.86 -1.83 20.14
N ARG A 793 -33.74 -3.03 19.59
CA ARG A 793 -34.89 -3.91 19.36
C ARG A 793 -35.62 -4.25 20.67
N ALA A 794 -34.89 -4.61 21.72
CA ALA A 794 -35.49 -4.92 23.02
C ALA A 794 -36.21 -3.70 23.62
N ASP A 795 -35.63 -2.50 23.48
CA ASP A 795 -36.24 -1.23 23.90
C ASP A 795 -37.54 -0.91 23.13
N MET A 796 -37.53 -1.07 21.80
CA MET A 796 -38.72 -0.89 20.96
C MET A 796 -39.84 -1.89 21.29
N GLN A 797 -39.48 -3.12 21.66
CA GLN A 797 -40.44 -4.13 22.11
C GLN A 797 -41.06 -3.77 23.46
N ARG A 798 -40.26 -3.25 24.42
CA ARG A 798 -40.75 -2.82 25.74
C ARG A 798 -41.71 -1.63 25.66
N THR A 799 -41.46 -0.70 24.74
CA THR A 799 -42.25 0.54 24.58
C THR A 799 -43.54 0.36 23.77
N GLY A 800 -43.90 -0.88 23.38
CA GLY A 800 -45.17 -1.17 22.71
C GLY A 800 -45.25 -0.73 21.25
N VAL A 801 -44.11 -0.42 20.61
CA VAL A 801 -44.06 -0.14 19.18
C VAL A 801 -44.23 -1.46 18.41
N VAL A 802 -45.49 -1.75 18.08
CA VAL A 802 -46.11 -3.02 17.62
C VAL A 802 -45.27 -3.93 16.70
N GLY A 803 -45.42 -5.24 16.97
CA GLY A 803 -44.81 -6.37 16.28
C GLY A 803 -45.00 -6.41 14.75
N GLY A 804 -43.90 -6.70 14.07
CA GLY A 804 -43.72 -6.67 12.61
C GLY A 804 -42.33 -6.11 12.25
N LYS A 805 -41.90 -5.08 12.98
CA LYS A 805 -40.72 -4.23 12.71
C LYS A 805 -39.34 -4.80 13.08
N ALA A 806 -39.29 -5.98 13.70
CA ALA A 806 -38.02 -6.55 14.20
C ALA A 806 -37.10 -7.05 13.08
N GLY A 807 -37.66 -7.52 11.95
CA GLY A 807 -36.89 -7.81 10.72
C GLY A 807 -36.51 -6.54 9.95
N ASP A 808 -37.29 -5.47 10.14
CA ASP A 808 -37.09 -4.19 9.45
C ASP A 808 -35.95 -3.36 10.06
N LEU A 809 -35.60 -3.52 11.36
CA LEU A 809 -34.56 -2.70 12.01
C LEU A 809 -33.17 -2.91 11.40
N PHE A 810 -32.71 -4.16 11.29
CA PHE A 810 -31.40 -4.44 10.68
C PHE A 810 -31.38 -4.08 9.20
N ARG A 811 -32.48 -4.34 8.51
CA ARG A 811 -32.61 -3.97 7.10
C ARG A 811 -32.59 -2.45 6.89
N GLY A 812 -33.25 -1.69 7.76
CA GLY A 812 -33.19 -0.23 7.78
C GLY A 812 -31.77 0.27 8.07
N HIS A 813 -31.06 -0.38 9.01
CA HIS A 813 -29.65 -0.11 9.27
C HIS A 813 -28.78 -0.33 8.02
N VAL A 814 -28.94 -1.47 7.33
CA VAL A 814 -28.24 -1.75 6.06
C VAL A 814 -28.61 -0.73 5.00
N ALA A 815 -29.88 -0.35 4.85
CA ALA A 815 -30.30 0.64 3.88
C ALA A 815 -29.64 2.01 4.11
N VAL A 816 -29.60 2.49 5.35
CA VAL A 816 -28.92 3.74 5.72
C VAL A 816 -27.41 3.68 5.41
N ARG A 817 -26.76 2.55 5.69
CA ARG A 817 -25.33 2.38 5.36
C ARG A 817 -25.10 2.28 3.85
N THR A 818 -25.98 1.59 3.12
CA THR A 818 -25.91 1.48 1.66
C THR A 818 -26.01 2.85 1.00
N VAL A 819 -26.82 3.77 1.53
CA VAL A 819 -26.88 5.16 1.06
C VAL A 819 -25.52 5.86 1.20
N PHE A 820 -24.87 5.74 2.35
CA PHE A 820 -23.56 6.33 2.57
C PHE A 820 -22.49 5.73 1.65
N VAL A 821 -22.46 4.39 1.53
CA VAL A 821 -21.50 3.67 0.69
C VAL A 821 -21.70 4.00 -0.79
N ALA A 822 -22.92 3.89 -1.32
CA ALA A 822 -23.21 4.22 -2.72
C ALA A 822 -22.90 5.70 -3.02
N GLY A 823 -23.21 6.61 -2.10
CA GLY A 823 -22.89 8.03 -2.26
C GLY A 823 -21.39 8.30 -2.23
N GLY A 824 -20.65 7.60 -1.37
CA GLY A 824 -19.19 7.65 -1.32
C GLY A 824 -18.56 7.15 -2.62
N VAL A 825 -19.05 6.03 -3.15
CA VAL A 825 -18.61 5.48 -4.46
C VAL A 825 -18.84 6.48 -5.59
N VAL A 826 -20.03 7.08 -5.65
CA VAL A 826 -20.35 8.13 -6.64
C VAL A 826 -19.37 9.30 -6.51
N ALA A 827 -19.13 9.81 -5.30
CA ALA A 827 -18.24 10.94 -5.08
C ALA A 827 -16.79 10.63 -5.46
N VAL A 828 -16.26 9.46 -5.07
CA VAL A 828 -14.89 9.04 -5.40
C VAL A 828 -14.73 8.85 -6.91
N MET A 829 -15.66 8.18 -7.58
CA MET A 829 -15.61 8.00 -9.04
C MET A 829 -15.73 9.34 -9.78
N ALA A 830 -16.57 10.26 -9.29
CA ALA A 830 -16.69 11.59 -9.84
C ALA A 830 -15.39 12.37 -9.70
N ALA A 831 -14.78 12.37 -8.51
CA ALA A 831 -13.49 12.98 -8.27
C ALA A 831 -12.38 12.38 -9.14
N CYS A 832 -12.27 11.05 -9.22
CA CYS A 832 -11.30 10.36 -10.07
C CYS A 832 -11.46 10.74 -11.55
N THR A 833 -12.69 10.96 -12.02
CA THR A 833 -12.95 11.35 -13.41
C THR A 833 -12.61 12.82 -13.67
N VAL A 834 -12.99 13.71 -12.76
CA VAL A 834 -12.71 15.15 -12.88
C VAL A 834 -11.21 15.43 -12.74
N LEU A 835 -10.54 14.73 -11.82
CA LEU A 835 -9.12 14.91 -11.48
C LEU A 835 -8.22 13.86 -12.15
N ARG A 836 -8.68 13.23 -13.23
CA ARG A 836 -7.94 12.15 -13.92
C ARG A 836 -6.59 12.59 -14.50
N THR A 837 -6.44 13.88 -14.80
CA THR A 837 -5.18 14.50 -15.29
C THR A 837 -4.45 15.25 -14.19
N HIS A 838 -4.87 15.12 -12.92
CA HIS A 838 -4.21 15.76 -11.80
C HIS A 838 -2.89 15.06 -11.48
N LEU A 839 -1.87 15.82 -11.06
CA LEU A 839 -0.53 15.32 -10.75
C LEU A 839 -0.55 14.14 -9.75
N PHE A 840 -1.47 14.18 -8.78
CA PHE A 840 -1.63 13.15 -7.74
C PHE A 840 -2.66 12.05 -8.05
N VAL A 841 -3.01 11.82 -9.33
CA VAL A 841 -3.98 10.78 -9.70
C VAL A 841 -3.54 9.38 -9.28
N TRP A 842 -2.24 9.08 -9.38
CA TRP A 842 -1.69 7.77 -9.03
C TRP A 842 -1.38 7.61 -7.54
N THR A 843 -1.14 8.71 -6.83
CA THR A 843 -0.65 8.69 -5.43
C THR A 843 -1.75 8.95 -4.42
N VAL A 844 -2.83 9.62 -4.83
CA VAL A 844 -3.94 9.97 -3.93
C VAL A 844 -5.26 9.38 -4.43
N PHE A 845 -5.66 9.68 -5.67
CA PHE A 845 -6.98 9.28 -6.16
C PHE A 845 -7.10 7.79 -6.47
N SER A 846 -6.06 7.17 -7.05
CA SER A 846 -6.04 5.74 -7.32
C SER A 846 -6.03 4.89 -6.04
N PRO A 847 -5.17 5.17 -5.03
CA PRO A 847 -5.28 4.55 -3.71
C PRO A 847 -6.65 4.78 -3.07
N LYS A 848 -7.18 6.01 -3.08
CA LYS A 848 -8.50 6.29 -2.52
C LYS A 848 -9.60 5.48 -3.19
N TYR A 849 -9.51 5.27 -4.50
CA TYR A 849 -10.41 4.42 -5.25
C TYR A 849 -10.34 2.96 -4.79
N LEU A 850 -9.14 2.40 -4.60
CA LEU A 850 -8.97 1.05 -4.05
C LEU A 850 -9.50 0.93 -2.62
N TYR A 851 -9.22 1.91 -1.75
CA TYR A 851 -9.81 1.95 -0.41
C TYR A 851 -11.33 2.04 -0.46
N CYS A 852 -11.90 2.81 -1.39
CA CYS A 852 -13.35 2.86 -1.61
C CYS A 852 -13.89 1.48 -2.02
N ALA A 853 -13.16 0.73 -2.86
CA ALA A 853 -13.49 -0.65 -3.19
C ALA A 853 -13.40 -1.57 -1.96
N ALA A 854 -12.35 -1.49 -1.14
CA ALA A 854 -12.21 -2.29 0.08
C ALA A 854 -13.32 -1.99 1.11
N TRP A 855 -13.65 -0.71 1.32
CA TRP A 855 -14.75 -0.27 2.17
C TRP A 855 -16.11 -0.74 1.66
N SER A 856 -16.32 -0.76 0.34
CA SER A 856 -17.61 -1.14 -0.25
C SER A 856 -17.77 -2.65 -0.37
N LEU A 857 -16.77 -3.36 -0.88
CA LEU A 857 -16.84 -4.79 -1.17
C LEU A 857 -16.52 -5.63 0.07
N GLY A 858 -15.39 -5.37 0.71
CA GLY A 858 -14.98 -6.08 1.92
C GLY A 858 -15.82 -5.64 3.12
N GLN A 859 -15.72 -4.37 3.51
CA GLN A 859 -16.33 -3.93 4.75
C GLN A 859 -17.86 -3.87 4.67
N HIS A 860 -18.44 -3.29 3.61
CA HIS A 860 -19.89 -3.18 3.54
C HIS A 860 -20.57 -4.50 3.15
N LEU A 861 -20.25 -5.09 1.99
CA LEU A 861 -20.97 -6.29 1.53
C LEU A 861 -20.63 -7.54 2.36
N VAL A 862 -19.35 -7.83 2.60
CA VAL A 862 -18.96 -9.04 3.32
C VAL A 862 -19.22 -8.89 4.82
N VAL A 863 -18.75 -7.80 5.46
CA VAL A 863 -18.82 -7.66 6.92
C VAL A 863 -20.16 -7.09 7.38
N ASP A 864 -20.58 -5.93 6.87
CA ASP A 864 -21.76 -5.22 7.38
C ASP A 864 -23.08 -5.86 6.95
N VAL A 865 -23.16 -6.38 5.73
CA VAL A 865 -24.36 -7.08 5.22
C VAL A 865 -24.28 -8.57 5.53
N GLY A 866 -23.17 -9.22 5.18
CA GLY A 866 -22.98 -10.67 5.38
C GLY A 866 -22.82 -11.07 6.84
N VAL A 867 -21.63 -10.86 7.41
CA VAL A 867 -21.25 -11.33 8.76
C VAL A 867 -22.18 -10.74 9.83
N ALA A 868 -22.33 -9.43 9.88
CA ALA A 868 -23.20 -8.76 10.85
C ALA A 868 -24.68 -9.16 10.68
N GLY A 869 -25.13 -9.42 9.44
CA GLY A 869 -26.46 -9.94 9.17
C GLY A 869 -26.70 -11.34 9.74
N VAL A 870 -25.72 -12.24 9.56
CA VAL A 870 -25.76 -13.59 10.16
C VAL A 870 -25.78 -13.50 11.69
N VAL A 871 -24.91 -12.68 12.30
CA VAL A 871 -24.85 -12.50 13.77
C VAL A 871 -26.15 -11.89 14.30
N TYR A 872 -26.73 -10.91 13.61
CA TYR A 872 -28.02 -10.31 13.97
C TYR A 872 -29.16 -11.33 13.90
N TRP A 873 -29.19 -12.16 12.85
CA TRP A 873 -30.17 -13.23 12.69
C TRP A 873 -30.05 -14.30 13.78
N LEU A 874 -28.84 -14.71 14.13
CA LEU A 874 -28.59 -15.64 15.24
C LEU A 874 -29.10 -15.05 16.56
N GLY A 875 -28.79 -13.79 16.87
CA GLY A 875 -29.32 -13.11 18.07
C GLY A 875 -30.85 -12.99 18.07
N ALA A 876 -31.47 -12.84 16.89
CA ALA A 876 -32.91 -12.84 16.75
C ALA A 876 -33.56 -14.20 17.03
N LEU A 877 -32.88 -15.31 16.71
CA LEU A 877 -33.32 -16.67 17.04
C LEU A 877 -33.18 -16.97 18.53
N GLU A 878 -32.04 -16.60 19.12
CA GLU A 878 -31.76 -16.75 20.55
C GLU A 878 -32.84 -16.08 21.41
N ALA A 879 -33.27 -14.87 21.02
CA ALA A 879 -34.31 -14.11 21.72
C ALA A 879 -35.74 -14.68 21.56
N ARG A 880 -35.97 -15.65 20.65
CA ARG A 880 -37.27 -16.28 20.40
C ARG A 880 -37.44 -17.64 21.08
N GLY A 881 -36.34 -18.35 21.35
CA GLY A 881 -36.33 -19.62 22.10
C GLY A 881 -36.23 -19.41 23.60
#